data_AF-N6SUZ6-F1
#
_entry.id   AF-N6SUZ6-F1
#
_cell.length_a   1.000
_cell.length_b   1.000
_cell.length_c   1.000
_cell.angle_alpha   90.00
_cell.angle_beta   90.00
_cell.angle_gamma   90.00
#
_symmetry.space_group_name_H-M   'P 1'
#
loop_
_entity.id
_entity.type
_entity.pdbx_description
1 polymer ?
#
loop_
_entity_poly.entity_id
_entity_poly.type
_entity_poly.pdbx_seq_one_letter_code
_entity_poly.pdbx_strand_id
1 'polypeptide(L)'
;MMEKCVRSGPQCQARAGCDDSRIISASSNAAGYMMETKPHLTSEPIWQKIQQYFSAKGSSLVIKELFAADPQRFDKLSLKVPTPQDGPVLIDYSKNRIDDEALGLLFQLAKQRNVEQARDAMFNGQKINFTEERAVLHIALRNRSNRPILVDGKDVTPDVNAVLEHMKQFTNSILSGQWRGYSGKQITDVVNIGIGGSDLGPLMVTEALKPYNKGLRVHFVSNIDGTHLAETLRKVDAETPAAVAKHFVALSTNEPKVKDFGIDPANMFGFWDWVGGRYSLWSAIGLSISLSIGFDNFQQLLEGAHHMDNHFQTAPLEQNVRTVHTAGCLGAPFNFELLFQAPVILALLGIWYDNFYGAETHALLPYDQYLHRFAAYFQQGDMESNGKYVTRSGKTVDYSTGPIVWGEPGTNGQHAFYQLIHQGTRTIPADFIAPAQTHNPISNGLHHKILLANFLAQTEALAFGKTADQARAELEKSGLQGEALEKILPHKVFQGNRPTNSIVVKKVTPFTLGVLIALYEHKIFTQGVIWDINSFDQWGVELGKQLAKAIEPELKENNPISDSFTYKIEKPSDPICWKIADGKLLEVPQRNIGILFDSESYIIQWAFDLRSEDQLLLNEQLVYHWTGQNAKKGASPLPPGIDESVPVERVVQWSEPFLFFQNFVRGVFTFIGCDEDFDENACHLMLIRGEIVQEIHLYEVPCERASLRSRASFMLILPGEKSFIYWHGTQTSLEHRKNIVAVLQPEKVLRKWKHNWAGFNVTEIEQGVETEAFLSAVPGDERRNPPSERKIADFSSKLFYLNSITGTFLATEVEYSLRSANVAPFPFLQSHLYTALQPALFLLDNHTDIWLWRGQKNVINDADYTRDLASAEELAEKYVTLKHQTIDEKVALHHVFAGEEPIGFKNAFPFWHDK
;
A
#
# COMPACT_ATOMS: atom_id res chain seq x y z
N MET A 1 33.42 -53.47 -17.71
CA MET A 1 34.66 -54.27 -17.83
C MET A 1 35.46 -53.98 -16.56
N MET A 2 35.32 -54.76 -15.49
CA MET A 2 36.01 -56.03 -15.20
C MET A 2 37.55 -55.98 -15.30
N GLU A 3 38.19 -56.40 -14.19
CA GLU A 3 39.50 -57.05 -14.00
C GLU A 3 40.53 -56.27 -13.16
N LYS A 4 40.78 -56.69 -11.90
CA LYS A 4 41.81 -57.66 -11.41
C LYS A 4 43.23 -57.03 -11.47
N CYS A 5 44.20 -57.24 -10.59
CA CYS A 5 44.47 -58.04 -9.39
C CYS A 5 45.83 -57.46 -8.87
N VAL A 6 46.02 -57.15 -7.59
CA VAL A 6 46.53 -58.06 -6.52
C VAL A 6 48.03 -58.43 -6.63
N ARG A 7 48.75 -58.19 -5.50
CA ARG A 7 50.07 -58.70 -5.02
C ARG A 7 51.33 -57.96 -5.54
N SER A 8 52.32 -57.60 -4.73
CA SER A 8 52.88 -58.23 -3.50
C SER A 8 53.75 -57.22 -2.70
N GLY A 9 53.81 -57.34 -1.36
CA GLY A 9 54.66 -56.55 -0.43
C GLY A 9 56.12 -57.04 -0.37
N PRO A 10 56.90 -56.91 0.74
CA PRO A 10 56.68 -56.23 2.03
C PRO A 10 57.89 -55.37 2.52
N GLN A 11 57.77 -54.85 3.76
CA GLN A 11 58.79 -54.28 4.67
C GLN A 11 59.04 -52.75 4.63
N CYS A 12 58.45 -52.05 5.60
CA CYS A 12 59.27 -51.28 6.55
C CYS A 12 58.53 -51.10 7.88
N GLN A 13 59.29 -51.20 8.97
CA GLN A 13 58.82 -51.33 10.34
C GLN A 13 58.15 -50.05 10.88
N ALA A 14 57.14 -50.28 11.70
CA ALA A 14 56.32 -49.30 12.38
C ALA A 14 57.06 -48.54 13.50
N ARG A 15 56.87 -47.22 13.55
CA ARG A 15 56.79 -46.43 14.79
C ARG A 15 55.76 -45.30 14.62
N ALA A 16 54.67 -45.47 15.36
CA ALA A 16 53.82 -44.48 16.04
C ALA A 16 53.46 -43.14 15.36
N GLY A 17 52.15 -42.94 15.16
CA GLY A 17 51.52 -41.64 15.36
C GLY A 17 50.73 -41.07 14.19
N CYS A 18 49.58 -41.66 13.86
CA CYS A 18 48.45 -40.95 13.25
C CYS A 18 47.19 -41.76 13.60
N ASP A 19 46.53 -41.37 14.69
CA ASP A 19 45.22 -41.91 15.05
C ASP A 19 44.15 -40.94 14.57
N ASP A 20 43.19 -41.54 13.88
CA ASP A 20 42.04 -40.93 13.24
C ASP A 20 40.97 -40.73 14.32
N SER A 21 41.20 -39.75 15.20
CA SER A 21 40.27 -39.36 16.25
C SER A 21 40.41 -37.87 16.58
N ARG A 22 39.76 -37.02 15.78
CA ARG A 22 39.32 -35.70 16.25
C ARG A 22 37.79 -35.63 16.18
N ILE A 23 37.17 -36.53 16.91
CA ILE A 23 35.94 -36.18 17.62
C ILE A 23 36.40 -35.15 18.66
N ILE A 24 36.23 -33.87 18.36
CA ILE A 24 36.44 -32.80 19.33
C ILE A 24 35.43 -33.08 20.45
N SER A 25 35.94 -33.43 21.63
CA SER A 25 35.18 -33.48 22.87
C SER A 25 34.76 -32.05 23.25
N ALA A 26 33.73 -31.54 22.58
CA ALA A 26 33.05 -30.30 22.91
C ALA A 26 31.77 -30.62 23.69
N SER A 27 31.89 -31.31 24.83
CA SER A 27 30.72 -31.69 25.63
C SER A 27 30.79 -31.30 27.10
N SER A 28 31.80 -30.52 27.54
CA SER A 28 31.85 -30.06 28.95
C SER A 28 32.10 -28.56 29.16
N ASN A 29 32.60 -27.80 28.17
CA ASN A 29 32.89 -26.36 28.34
C ASN A 29 31.93 -25.40 27.62
N ALA A 30 31.03 -25.87 26.76
CA ALA A 30 30.11 -24.98 26.01
C ALA A 30 28.88 -24.53 26.83
N ALA A 31 28.43 -25.35 27.79
CA ALA A 31 27.31 -24.99 28.68
C ALA A 31 27.65 -23.80 29.60
N GLY A 32 28.93 -23.58 29.91
CA GLY A 32 29.37 -22.44 30.73
C GLY A 32 29.32 -21.09 30.00
N TYR A 33 29.50 -21.08 28.68
CA TYR A 33 29.59 -19.84 27.88
C TYR A 33 28.25 -19.09 27.76
N MET A 34 27.13 -19.81 27.75
CA MET A 34 25.79 -19.20 27.64
C MET A 34 25.33 -18.52 28.94
N MET A 35 26.02 -18.78 30.06
CA MET A 35 25.82 -18.11 31.35
C MET A 35 26.83 -17.00 31.63
N GLU A 36 27.86 -16.81 30.79
CA GLU A 36 28.82 -15.72 30.99
C GLU A 36 28.18 -14.40 30.57
N THR A 37 27.92 -13.55 31.55
CA THR A 37 27.46 -12.18 31.31
C THR A 37 28.56 -11.41 30.58
N LYS A 38 28.24 -10.90 29.39
CA LYS A 38 29.18 -10.02 28.69
C LYS A 38 29.31 -8.69 29.44
N PRO A 39 30.48 -8.03 29.41
CA PRO A 39 30.56 -6.63 29.83
C PRO A 39 29.53 -5.79 29.07
N HIS A 40 29.05 -4.73 29.72
CA HIS A 40 28.18 -3.76 29.08
C HIS A 40 28.88 -3.19 27.84
N LEU A 41 28.21 -3.11 26.69
CA LEU A 41 28.87 -2.81 25.41
C LEU A 41 29.69 -1.51 25.46
N THR A 42 29.14 -0.45 26.03
CA THR A 42 29.79 0.87 26.18
C THR A 42 30.99 0.88 27.14
N SER A 43 31.10 -0.13 28.01
CA SER A 43 32.23 -0.32 28.93
C SER A 43 33.40 -1.09 28.30
N GLU A 44 33.20 -1.72 27.13
CA GLU A 44 34.24 -2.49 26.46
C GLU A 44 35.41 -1.59 26.03
N PRO A 45 36.67 -1.99 26.27
CA PRO A 45 37.83 -1.21 25.83
C PRO A 45 37.86 -0.94 24.33
N ILE A 46 37.40 -1.89 23.49
CA ILE A 46 37.31 -1.68 22.04
C ILE A 46 36.25 -0.65 21.67
N TRP A 47 35.12 -0.61 22.38
CA TRP A 47 34.09 0.38 22.16
C TRP A 47 34.62 1.79 22.44
N GLN A 48 35.32 1.95 23.57
CA GLN A 48 35.96 3.22 23.92
C GLN A 48 37.00 3.65 22.88
N LYS A 49 37.76 2.71 22.33
CA LYS A 49 38.70 3.00 21.22
C LYS A 49 37.98 3.47 19.96
N ILE A 50 36.88 2.81 19.57
CA ILE A 50 36.07 3.25 18.41
C ILE A 50 35.48 4.64 18.67
N GLN A 51 34.97 4.90 19.87
CA GLN A 51 34.44 6.20 20.25
C GLN A 51 35.52 7.30 20.18
N GLN A 52 36.72 7.03 20.70
CA GLN A 52 37.86 7.96 20.60
C GLN A 52 38.25 8.22 19.15
N TYR A 53 38.34 7.17 18.33
CA TYR A 53 38.59 7.27 16.90
C TYR A 53 37.50 8.11 16.19
N PHE A 54 36.24 7.86 16.50
CA PHE A 54 35.10 8.57 15.92
C PHE A 54 35.14 10.07 16.26
N SER A 55 35.38 10.40 17.53
CA SER A 55 35.50 11.78 17.98
C SER A 55 36.71 12.50 17.38
N ALA A 56 37.83 11.81 17.17
CA ALA A 56 39.05 12.42 16.63
C ALA A 56 39.04 12.55 15.09
N LYS A 57 38.43 11.60 14.38
CA LYS A 57 38.53 11.48 12.91
C LYS A 57 37.28 10.92 12.27
N GLY A 58 36.66 9.88 12.85
CA GLY A 58 35.58 9.15 12.18
C GLY A 58 34.38 10.03 11.81
N SER A 59 34.03 11.00 12.66
CA SER A 59 32.88 11.92 12.45
C SER A 59 33.07 12.91 11.30
N SER A 60 34.31 13.18 10.87
CA SER A 60 34.65 14.13 9.81
C SER A 60 34.99 13.47 8.48
N LEU A 61 34.85 12.14 8.35
CA LEU A 61 35.12 11.43 7.11
C LEU A 61 34.19 11.90 5.96
N VAL A 62 34.81 12.20 4.81
CA VAL A 62 34.14 12.63 3.57
C VAL A 62 34.36 11.59 2.47
N ILE A 63 33.28 10.97 1.97
CA ILE A 63 33.33 9.88 0.98
C ILE A 63 34.13 10.30 -0.26
N LYS A 64 33.88 11.49 -0.80
CA LYS A 64 34.57 12.01 -1.99
C LYS A 64 36.10 12.05 -1.81
N GLU A 65 36.57 12.47 -0.65
CA GLU A 65 38.00 12.54 -0.32
C GLU A 65 38.60 11.14 -0.16
N LEU A 66 37.86 10.21 0.44
CA LEU A 66 38.29 8.82 0.59
C LEU A 66 38.49 8.13 -0.77
N PHE A 67 37.62 8.40 -1.75
CA PHE A 67 37.81 7.91 -3.13
C PHE A 67 38.98 8.59 -3.84
N ALA A 68 39.20 9.89 -3.63
CA ALA A 68 40.32 10.61 -4.22
C ALA A 68 41.67 10.13 -3.66
N ALA A 69 41.73 9.80 -2.36
CA ALA A 69 42.94 9.34 -1.69
C ALA A 69 43.29 7.87 -2.01
N ASP A 70 42.31 7.04 -2.33
CA ASP A 70 42.50 5.62 -2.64
C ASP A 70 41.79 5.20 -3.95
N PRO A 71 42.49 5.22 -5.09
CA PRO A 71 41.93 4.77 -6.37
C PRO A 71 41.47 3.31 -6.38
N GLN A 72 41.94 2.47 -5.44
CA GLN A 72 41.55 1.06 -5.31
C GLN A 72 40.44 0.86 -4.28
N ARG A 73 39.80 1.93 -3.78
CA ARG A 73 38.79 1.87 -2.73
C ARG A 73 37.63 0.94 -3.07
N PHE A 74 37.14 0.97 -4.31
CA PHE A 74 36.07 0.06 -4.75
C PHE A 74 36.51 -1.40 -4.64
N ASP A 75 37.70 -1.74 -5.14
CA ASP A 75 38.20 -3.11 -5.11
C ASP A 75 38.45 -3.60 -3.67
N LYS A 76 38.88 -2.71 -2.76
CA LYS A 76 39.09 -3.03 -1.34
C LYS A 76 37.80 -3.13 -0.54
N LEU A 77 36.79 -2.31 -0.88
CA LEU A 77 35.51 -2.21 -0.17
C LEU A 77 34.35 -2.72 -1.02
N SER A 78 34.59 -3.82 -1.73
CA SER A 78 33.55 -4.59 -2.39
C SER A 78 33.82 -6.08 -2.26
N LEU A 79 32.75 -6.86 -2.30
CA LEU A 79 32.79 -8.32 -2.17
C LEU A 79 31.96 -8.96 -3.24
N LYS A 80 32.40 -10.14 -3.68
CA LYS A 80 31.63 -11.00 -4.57
C LYS A 80 31.38 -12.30 -3.84
N VAL A 81 30.13 -12.54 -3.46
CA VAL A 81 29.73 -13.86 -2.97
C VAL A 81 29.44 -14.72 -4.20
N PRO A 82 30.28 -15.71 -4.53
CA PRO A 82 30.06 -16.54 -5.70
C PRO A 82 28.76 -17.32 -5.52
N THR A 83 27.99 -17.51 -6.59
CA THR A 83 26.88 -18.47 -6.60
C THR A 83 27.16 -19.53 -7.66
N PRO A 84 26.65 -20.77 -7.50
CA PRO A 84 27.02 -21.87 -8.40
C PRO A 84 26.63 -21.64 -9.86
N GLN A 85 25.45 -21.07 -10.11
CA GLN A 85 24.87 -20.92 -11.47
C GLN A 85 24.35 -19.52 -11.78
N ASP A 86 24.14 -18.68 -10.76
CA ASP A 86 23.49 -17.37 -10.92
C ASP A 86 24.48 -16.21 -11.01
N GLY A 87 25.79 -16.48 -11.07
CA GLY A 87 26.82 -15.45 -11.03
C GLY A 87 26.97 -14.82 -9.63
N PRO A 88 28.03 -14.05 -9.40
CA PRO A 88 28.30 -13.53 -8.06
C PRO A 88 27.27 -12.47 -7.64
N VAL A 89 26.96 -12.46 -6.34
CA VAL A 89 26.31 -11.32 -5.68
C VAL A 89 27.40 -10.32 -5.32
N LEU A 90 27.39 -9.15 -5.97
CA LEU A 90 28.27 -8.03 -5.65
C LEU A 90 27.69 -7.25 -4.48
N ILE A 91 28.51 -6.98 -3.46
CA ILE A 91 28.21 -6.10 -2.34
C ILE A 91 29.28 -5.01 -2.35
N ASP A 92 28.95 -3.86 -2.92
CA ASP A 92 29.79 -2.66 -2.89
C ASP A 92 29.42 -1.80 -1.68
N TYR A 93 30.35 -1.68 -0.74
CA TYR A 93 30.22 -0.83 0.45
C TYR A 93 31.27 0.29 0.45
N SER A 94 31.86 0.61 -0.70
CA SER A 94 32.88 1.64 -0.84
C SER A 94 32.35 3.06 -0.62
N LYS A 95 31.06 3.29 -0.87
CA LYS A 95 30.36 4.57 -0.68
C LYS A 95 29.88 4.79 0.77
N ASN A 96 30.63 4.24 1.73
CA ASN A 96 30.42 4.46 3.16
C ASN A 96 31.47 5.41 3.74
N ARG A 97 31.11 6.11 4.82
CA ARG A 97 31.99 7.01 5.58
C ARG A 97 32.90 6.20 6.51
N ILE A 98 33.78 5.40 5.93
CA ILE A 98 34.62 4.41 6.64
C ILE A 98 35.98 4.26 5.97
N ASP A 99 37.03 4.10 6.77
CA ASP A 99 38.39 3.78 6.30
C ASP A 99 38.91 2.48 6.94
N ASP A 100 40.11 2.06 6.55
CA ASP A 100 40.70 0.78 6.98
C ASP A 100 40.84 0.68 8.50
N GLU A 101 41.15 1.79 9.17
CA GLU A 101 41.31 1.84 10.63
C GLU A 101 39.97 1.65 11.34
N ALA A 102 38.93 2.39 10.92
CA ALA A 102 37.58 2.23 11.47
C ALA A 102 37.04 0.81 11.26
N LEU A 103 37.19 0.27 10.05
CA LEU A 103 36.74 -1.08 9.71
C LEU A 103 37.50 -2.14 10.53
N GLY A 104 38.81 -1.99 10.70
CA GLY A 104 39.62 -2.87 11.54
C GLY A 104 39.20 -2.86 13.02
N LEU A 105 38.83 -1.69 13.57
CA LEU A 105 38.30 -1.59 14.93
C LEU A 105 36.92 -2.26 15.07
N LEU A 106 36.06 -2.13 14.06
CA LEU A 106 34.75 -2.79 14.03
C LEU A 106 34.86 -4.32 13.97
N PHE A 107 35.81 -4.85 13.20
CA PHE A 107 36.09 -6.30 13.22
C PHE A 107 36.63 -6.78 14.57
N GLN A 108 37.49 -5.99 15.21
CA GLN A 108 37.94 -6.28 16.58
C GLN A 108 36.76 -6.28 17.56
N LEU A 109 35.80 -5.38 17.40
CA LEU A 109 34.56 -5.38 18.18
C LEU A 109 33.77 -6.67 17.96
N ALA A 110 33.52 -7.09 16.72
CA ALA A 110 32.82 -8.35 16.44
C ALA A 110 33.50 -9.57 17.10
N LYS A 111 34.85 -9.63 17.05
CA LYS A 111 35.63 -10.66 17.71
C LYS A 111 35.49 -10.62 19.23
N GLN A 112 35.62 -9.44 19.85
CA GLN A 112 35.50 -9.28 21.31
C GLN A 112 34.08 -9.54 21.83
N ARG A 113 33.07 -9.24 21.01
CA ARG A 113 31.67 -9.58 21.31
C ARG A 113 31.33 -11.02 20.94
N ASN A 114 32.33 -11.83 20.55
CA ASN A 114 32.24 -13.26 20.32
C ASN A 114 31.16 -13.65 19.29
N VAL A 115 31.12 -12.94 18.16
CA VAL A 115 30.17 -13.20 17.06
C VAL A 115 30.34 -14.62 16.50
N GLU A 116 31.58 -15.10 16.32
CA GLU A 116 31.86 -16.44 15.79
C GLU A 116 31.34 -17.54 16.71
N GLN A 117 31.56 -17.41 18.02
CA GLN A 117 31.09 -18.39 19.02
C GLN A 117 29.56 -18.40 19.09
N ALA A 118 28.91 -17.23 19.04
CA ALA A 118 27.46 -17.14 19.02
C ALA A 118 26.88 -17.76 17.73
N ARG A 119 27.51 -17.51 16.58
CA ARG A 119 27.14 -18.13 15.30
C ARG A 119 27.23 -19.65 15.42
N ASP A 120 28.35 -20.16 15.90
CA ASP A 120 28.56 -21.60 16.03
C ASP A 120 27.55 -22.22 17.02
N ALA A 121 27.17 -21.50 18.08
CA ALA A 121 26.09 -21.88 18.99
C ALA A 121 24.74 -22.01 18.28
N MET A 122 24.38 -21.05 17.42
CA MET A 122 23.17 -21.11 16.58
C MET A 122 23.21 -22.34 15.66
N PHE A 123 24.32 -22.54 14.94
CA PHE A 123 24.47 -23.62 13.94
C PHE A 123 24.54 -25.02 14.55
N ASN A 124 24.78 -25.13 15.86
CA ASN A 124 24.84 -26.36 16.64
C ASN A 124 23.58 -26.62 17.48
N GLY A 125 22.51 -25.82 17.29
CA GLY A 125 21.23 -26.06 17.97
C GLY A 125 21.22 -25.71 19.45
N GLN A 126 22.15 -24.88 19.92
CA GLN A 126 22.12 -24.40 21.29
C GLN A 126 20.94 -23.46 21.53
N LYS A 127 20.47 -23.39 22.77
CA LYS A 127 19.32 -22.58 23.20
C LYS A 127 19.66 -21.09 23.30
N ILE A 128 20.03 -20.47 22.18
CA ILE A 128 20.50 -19.07 22.14
C ILE A 128 19.36 -18.05 22.30
N ASN A 129 18.11 -18.46 22.12
CA ASN A 129 16.94 -17.70 22.57
C ASN A 129 16.77 -17.96 24.07
N PHE A 130 17.51 -17.18 24.85
CA PHE A 130 17.72 -17.40 26.29
C PHE A 130 16.55 -16.94 27.17
N THR A 131 15.60 -16.17 26.64
CA THR A 131 14.41 -15.77 27.43
C THR A 131 13.28 -16.79 27.30
N GLU A 132 13.25 -17.57 26.21
CA GLU A 132 12.26 -18.63 25.98
C GLU A 132 12.85 -20.04 26.12
N GLU A 133 14.15 -20.18 26.42
CA GLU A 133 14.88 -21.46 26.51
C GLU A 133 14.77 -22.32 25.23
N ARG A 134 14.87 -21.67 24.06
CA ARG A 134 14.69 -22.31 22.75
C ARG A 134 15.95 -22.26 21.90
N ALA A 135 16.14 -23.31 21.10
CA ALA A 135 17.07 -23.28 19.98
C ALA A 135 16.59 -22.28 18.91
N VAL A 136 17.49 -21.87 18.02
CA VAL A 136 17.16 -20.98 16.90
C VAL A 136 17.74 -21.58 15.64
N LEU A 137 16.87 -22.18 14.82
CA LEU A 137 17.31 -23.14 13.80
C LEU A 137 16.61 -22.98 12.45
N HIS A 138 16.30 -21.75 12.03
CA HIS A 138 15.85 -21.51 10.65
C HIS A 138 16.85 -22.02 9.59
N ILE A 139 18.15 -22.08 9.93
CA ILE A 139 19.20 -22.72 9.12
C ILE A 139 19.00 -24.25 8.94
N ALA A 140 18.35 -24.93 9.88
CA ALA A 140 18.07 -26.36 9.76
C ALA A 140 17.00 -26.65 8.69
N LEU A 141 16.04 -25.75 8.51
CA LEU A 141 14.97 -25.85 7.51
C LEU A 141 15.49 -25.87 6.06
N ARG A 142 16.66 -25.27 5.85
CA ARG A 142 17.32 -25.17 4.55
C ARG A 142 18.66 -25.89 4.52
N ASN A 143 18.95 -26.77 5.47
CA ASN A 143 20.19 -27.54 5.52
C ASN A 143 20.25 -28.59 4.39
N ARG A 144 20.80 -28.23 3.22
CA ARG A 144 20.86 -29.13 2.05
C ARG A 144 21.97 -30.17 2.15
N SER A 145 22.94 -29.96 3.04
CA SER A 145 24.00 -30.94 3.32
C SER A 145 23.49 -32.16 4.10
N ASN A 146 22.31 -32.06 4.72
CA ASN A 146 21.78 -33.05 5.67
C ASN A 146 22.75 -33.39 6.81
N ARG A 147 23.68 -32.48 7.16
CA ARG A 147 24.49 -32.64 8.37
C ARG A 147 23.57 -32.71 9.59
N PRO A 148 23.76 -33.65 10.53
CA PRO A 148 22.94 -33.70 11.74
C PRO A 148 23.01 -32.39 12.53
N ILE A 149 21.86 -31.91 13.02
CA ILE A 149 21.76 -30.75 13.91
C ILE A 149 20.93 -31.19 15.11
N LEU A 150 21.56 -31.20 16.28
CA LEU A 150 20.95 -31.76 17.49
C LEU A 150 20.23 -30.69 18.29
N VAL A 151 19.00 -30.98 18.71
CA VAL A 151 18.28 -30.26 19.76
C VAL A 151 17.91 -31.26 20.84
N ASP A 152 18.33 -31.00 22.08
CA ASP A 152 18.12 -31.90 23.23
C ASP A 152 18.53 -33.36 22.92
N GLY A 153 19.64 -33.53 22.18
CA GLY A 153 20.21 -34.82 21.80
C GLY A 153 19.56 -35.52 20.61
N LYS A 154 18.49 -34.95 20.02
CA LYS A 154 17.80 -35.50 18.85
C LYS A 154 18.15 -34.70 17.58
N ASP A 155 18.53 -35.40 16.51
CA ASP A 155 18.71 -34.78 15.20
C ASP A 155 17.35 -34.34 14.62
N VAL A 156 17.24 -33.06 14.27
CA VAL A 156 16.01 -32.47 13.70
C VAL A 156 15.91 -32.65 12.18
N THR A 157 17.03 -32.97 11.52
CA THR A 157 17.12 -33.05 10.05
C THR A 157 16.14 -34.05 9.42
N PRO A 158 15.92 -35.27 9.99
CA PRO A 158 14.93 -36.20 9.46
C PRO A 158 13.51 -35.65 9.50
N ASP A 159 13.13 -34.97 10.59
CA ASP A 159 11.79 -34.42 10.76
C ASP A 159 11.57 -33.23 9.80
N VAL A 160 12.60 -32.40 9.58
CA VAL A 160 12.59 -31.33 8.54
C VAL A 160 12.35 -31.91 7.15
N ASN A 161 13.13 -32.93 6.77
CA ASN A 161 13.01 -33.54 5.45
C ASN A 161 11.66 -34.25 5.24
N ALA A 162 11.09 -34.85 6.28
CA ALA A 162 9.76 -35.45 6.22
C ALA A 162 8.67 -34.42 5.90
N VAL A 163 8.72 -33.23 6.53
CA VAL A 163 7.79 -32.14 6.23
C VAL A 163 8.00 -31.59 4.81
N LEU A 164 9.25 -31.39 4.39
CA LEU A 164 9.56 -30.94 3.03
C LEU A 164 9.08 -31.93 1.96
N GLU A 165 9.25 -33.24 2.19
CA GLU A 165 8.75 -34.27 1.28
C GLU A 165 7.21 -34.29 1.25
N HIS A 166 6.55 -34.11 2.40
CA HIS A 166 5.09 -33.97 2.44
C HIS A 166 4.61 -32.73 1.66
N MET A 167 5.26 -31.58 1.84
CA MET A 167 4.98 -30.36 1.06
C MET A 167 5.17 -30.59 -0.44
N LYS A 168 6.20 -31.34 -0.85
CA LYS A 168 6.46 -31.68 -2.26
C LYS A 168 5.33 -32.52 -2.83
N GLN A 169 4.93 -33.58 -2.13
CA GLN A 169 3.84 -34.46 -2.56
C GLN A 169 2.52 -33.69 -2.70
N PHE A 170 2.19 -32.86 -1.71
CA PHE A 170 1.00 -32.01 -1.75
C PHE A 170 1.04 -30.97 -2.87
N THR A 171 2.18 -30.27 -3.03
CA THR A 171 2.38 -29.29 -4.10
C THR A 171 2.17 -29.93 -5.47
N ASN A 172 2.76 -31.10 -5.69
CA ASN A 172 2.64 -31.83 -6.94
C ASN A 172 1.21 -32.33 -7.20
N SER A 173 0.49 -32.77 -6.16
CA SER A 173 -0.90 -33.23 -6.31
C SER A 173 -1.84 -32.09 -6.71
N ILE A 174 -1.64 -30.89 -6.17
CA ILE A 174 -2.40 -29.68 -6.53
C ILE A 174 -2.05 -29.24 -7.96
N LEU A 175 -0.76 -29.05 -8.26
CA LEU A 175 -0.31 -28.53 -9.55
C LEU A 175 -0.62 -29.48 -10.73
N SER A 176 -0.57 -30.79 -10.51
CA SER A 176 -0.98 -31.78 -11.52
C SER A 176 -2.50 -31.87 -11.70
N GLY A 177 -3.28 -31.25 -10.81
CA GLY A 177 -4.73 -31.38 -10.76
C GLY A 177 -5.22 -32.76 -10.30
N GLN A 178 -4.36 -33.58 -9.71
CA GLN A 178 -4.78 -34.82 -9.04
C GLN A 178 -5.66 -34.50 -7.83
N TRP A 179 -5.29 -33.49 -7.05
CA TRP A 179 -6.14 -32.97 -5.97
C TRP A 179 -7.32 -32.22 -6.56
N ARG A 180 -8.53 -32.66 -6.20
CA ARG A 180 -9.78 -32.07 -6.64
C ARG A 180 -10.50 -31.43 -5.46
N GLY A 181 -11.09 -30.25 -5.71
CA GLY A 181 -12.02 -29.62 -4.80
C GLY A 181 -13.24 -30.49 -4.55
N TYR A 182 -14.09 -30.06 -3.62
CA TYR A 182 -15.33 -30.76 -3.26
C TYR A 182 -16.21 -31.11 -4.48
N SER A 183 -16.39 -30.20 -5.43
CA SER A 183 -17.14 -30.42 -6.69
C SER A 183 -16.41 -31.25 -7.76
N GLY A 184 -15.19 -31.73 -7.49
CA GLY A 184 -14.37 -32.45 -8.46
C GLY A 184 -13.55 -31.53 -9.39
N LYS A 185 -13.66 -30.20 -9.26
CA LYS A 185 -12.86 -29.23 -10.02
C LYS A 185 -11.39 -29.21 -9.57
N GLN A 186 -10.51 -28.76 -10.45
CA GLN A 186 -9.11 -28.48 -10.08
C GLN A 186 -9.04 -27.21 -9.22
N ILE A 187 -8.09 -27.16 -8.29
CA ILE A 187 -7.80 -25.95 -7.52
C ILE A 187 -7.14 -24.90 -8.41
N THR A 188 -7.67 -23.67 -8.40
CA THR A 188 -7.13 -22.54 -9.18
C THR A 188 -6.59 -21.41 -8.29
N ASP A 189 -7.03 -21.36 -7.03
CA ASP A 189 -6.74 -20.30 -6.08
C ASP A 189 -6.28 -20.91 -4.75
N VAL A 190 -5.28 -20.30 -4.13
CA VAL A 190 -4.78 -20.62 -2.80
C VAL A 190 -4.91 -19.37 -1.95
N VAL A 191 -5.56 -19.46 -0.80
CA VAL A 191 -5.69 -18.33 0.14
C VAL A 191 -4.88 -18.64 1.40
N ASN A 192 -3.77 -17.93 1.59
CA ASN A 192 -2.95 -18.00 2.79
C ASN A 192 -3.56 -17.10 3.86
N ILE A 193 -4.01 -17.67 4.98
CA ILE A 193 -4.56 -16.91 6.10
C ILE A 193 -3.57 -16.96 7.27
N GLY A 194 -2.97 -15.83 7.61
CA GLY A 194 -1.96 -15.71 8.66
C GLY A 194 -1.54 -14.26 8.86
N ILE A 195 -0.90 -13.92 9.98
CA ILE A 195 -0.45 -12.55 10.27
C ILE A 195 1.04 -12.52 10.64
N GLY A 196 1.71 -11.40 10.36
CA GLY A 196 3.13 -11.21 10.67
C GLY A 196 3.99 -12.23 9.92
N GLY A 197 4.70 -13.08 10.67
CA GLY A 197 5.65 -14.04 10.11
C GLY A 197 5.01 -15.11 9.21
N SER A 198 3.73 -15.43 9.46
CA SER A 198 2.94 -16.37 8.65
C SER A 198 2.33 -15.75 7.39
N ASP A 199 2.62 -14.47 7.11
CA ASP A 199 2.09 -13.71 5.97
C ASP A 199 3.20 -13.04 5.15
N LEU A 200 4.00 -12.18 5.79
CA LEU A 200 4.94 -11.29 5.10
C LEU A 200 5.99 -12.05 4.29
N GLY A 201 6.52 -13.16 4.82
CA GLY A 201 7.49 -13.99 4.11
C GLY A 201 6.90 -14.63 2.85
N PRO A 202 5.84 -15.44 2.97
CA PRO A 202 5.13 -15.99 1.82
C PRO A 202 4.66 -14.96 0.78
N LEU A 203 4.09 -13.84 1.22
CA LEU A 203 3.66 -12.75 0.34
C LEU A 203 4.85 -12.15 -0.42
N MET A 204 5.92 -11.78 0.28
CA MET A 204 7.08 -11.16 -0.34
C MET A 204 7.74 -12.11 -1.35
N VAL A 205 7.91 -13.39 -1.03
CA VAL A 205 8.57 -14.35 -1.92
C VAL A 205 7.71 -14.65 -3.15
N THR A 206 6.40 -14.81 -2.99
CA THR A 206 5.52 -15.08 -4.15
C THR A 206 5.42 -13.89 -5.10
N GLU A 207 5.50 -12.66 -4.59
CA GLU A 207 5.58 -11.45 -5.40
C GLU A 207 6.96 -11.31 -6.07
N ALA A 208 8.06 -11.53 -5.32
CA ALA A 208 9.43 -11.49 -5.83
C ALA A 208 9.69 -12.52 -6.96
N LEU A 209 9.06 -13.69 -6.85
CA LEU A 209 9.23 -14.81 -7.78
C LEU A 209 8.02 -15.01 -8.70
N LYS A 210 7.20 -13.98 -8.91
CA LYS A 210 6.06 -14.02 -9.85
C LYS A 210 6.42 -14.56 -11.24
N PRO A 211 7.60 -14.26 -11.84
CA PRO A 211 8.00 -14.83 -13.12
C PRO A 211 8.10 -16.36 -13.15
N TYR A 212 8.18 -17.02 -11.99
CA TYR A 212 8.28 -18.46 -11.83
C TYR A 212 6.96 -19.14 -11.49
N ASN A 213 5.85 -18.38 -11.46
CA ASN A 213 4.53 -18.89 -11.09
C ASN A 213 4.07 -20.02 -12.04
N LYS A 214 3.46 -21.07 -11.47
CA LYS A 214 3.02 -22.30 -12.16
C LYS A 214 1.52 -22.31 -12.53
N GLY A 215 0.85 -21.17 -12.48
CA GLY A 215 -0.53 -20.97 -12.90
C GLY A 215 -1.55 -20.83 -11.77
N LEU A 216 -1.17 -21.11 -10.52
CA LEU A 216 -2.04 -20.88 -9.36
C LEU A 216 -2.05 -19.41 -8.96
N ARG A 217 -3.25 -18.89 -8.68
CA ARG A 217 -3.43 -17.57 -8.05
C ARG A 217 -3.29 -17.73 -6.55
N VAL A 218 -2.37 -16.98 -5.94
CA VAL A 218 -2.17 -17.00 -4.49
C VAL A 218 -2.64 -15.67 -3.92
N HIS A 219 -3.47 -15.75 -2.91
CA HIS A 219 -4.03 -14.62 -2.17
C HIS A 219 -3.57 -14.69 -0.71
N PHE A 220 -3.49 -13.55 -0.06
CA PHE A 220 -3.02 -13.42 1.31
C PHE A 220 -4.08 -12.65 2.10
N VAL A 221 -4.49 -13.19 3.25
CA VAL A 221 -5.42 -12.55 4.18
C VAL A 221 -4.76 -12.52 5.55
N SER A 222 -4.49 -11.33 6.05
CA SER A 222 -3.71 -11.15 7.28
C SER A 222 -4.30 -10.18 8.29
N ASN A 223 -5.14 -9.26 7.85
CA ASN A 223 -5.73 -8.27 8.74
C ASN A 223 -7.02 -8.83 9.34
N ILE A 224 -7.29 -8.50 10.62
CA ILE A 224 -8.55 -8.82 11.29
C ILE A 224 -9.70 -7.91 10.82
N ASP A 225 -9.38 -6.77 10.19
CA ASP A 225 -10.35 -5.98 9.44
C ASP A 225 -11.07 -6.86 8.41
N GLY A 226 -12.39 -6.99 8.58
CA GLY A 226 -13.26 -7.84 7.75
C GLY A 226 -13.17 -7.55 6.25
N THR A 227 -12.73 -6.35 5.88
CA THR A 227 -12.47 -5.95 4.48
C THR A 227 -11.50 -6.90 3.78
N HIS A 228 -10.40 -7.28 4.45
CA HIS A 228 -9.33 -8.06 3.80
C HIS A 228 -9.83 -9.45 3.38
N LEU A 229 -10.58 -10.12 4.28
CA LEU A 229 -11.21 -11.40 3.98
C LEU A 229 -12.34 -11.22 2.96
N ALA A 230 -13.22 -10.25 3.13
CA ALA A 230 -14.38 -10.04 2.25
C ALA A 230 -13.96 -9.77 0.79
N GLU A 231 -13.00 -8.88 0.55
CA GLU A 231 -12.52 -8.58 -0.81
C GLU A 231 -11.77 -9.75 -1.46
N THR A 232 -11.08 -10.55 -0.65
CA THR A 232 -10.43 -11.77 -1.15
C THR A 232 -11.48 -12.81 -1.55
N LEU A 233 -12.49 -13.02 -0.70
CA LEU A 233 -13.57 -13.98 -0.97
C LEU A 233 -14.39 -13.61 -2.22
N ARG A 234 -14.50 -12.33 -2.58
CA ARG A 234 -15.13 -11.90 -3.85
C ARG A 234 -14.36 -12.32 -5.11
N LYS A 235 -13.07 -12.63 -4.99
CA LYS A 235 -12.19 -13.00 -6.12
C LYS A 235 -12.05 -14.50 -6.32
N VAL A 236 -12.50 -15.31 -5.36
CA VAL A 236 -12.34 -16.77 -5.35
C VAL A 236 -13.71 -17.48 -5.45
N ASP A 237 -13.76 -18.60 -6.18
CA ASP A 237 -14.98 -19.42 -6.30
C ASP A 237 -15.11 -20.34 -5.07
N ALA A 238 -15.73 -19.83 -4.00
CA ALA A 238 -15.97 -20.58 -2.77
C ALA A 238 -17.22 -21.48 -2.94
N GLU A 239 -17.04 -22.80 -2.93
CA GLU A 239 -18.12 -23.76 -3.24
C GLU A 239 -19.20 -23.86 -2.14
N THR A 240 -18.91 -24.52 -1.00
CA THR A 240 -19.86 -24.72 0.09
C THR A 240 -19.16 -24.91 1.45
N PRO A 241 -19.84 -24.64 2.59
CA PRO A 241 -19.28 -24.90 3.94
C PRO A 241 -18.90 -26.36 4.21
N ALA A 242 -19.54 -27.35 3.54
CA ALA A 242 -19.18 -28.77 3.66
C ALA A 242 -17.80 -29.11 3.04
N ALA A 243 -17.17 -28.15 2.36
CA ALA A 243 -15.94 -28.34 1.62
C ALA A 243 -14.66 -28.21 2.47
N VAL A 244 -14.77 -27.87 3.77
CA VAL A 244 -13.63 -27.56 4.66
C VAL A 244 -12.51 -28.61 4.60
N ALA A 245 -12.84 -29.91 4.69
CA ALA A 245 -11.83 -30.98 4.69
C ALA A 245 -11.02 -31.10 3.38
N LYS A 246 -11.53 -30.60 2.25
CA LYS A 246 -10.86 -30.65 0.94
C LYS A 246 -10.22 -29.32 0.51
N HIS A 247 -10.58 -28.22 1.17
CA HIS A 247 -10.21 -26.86 0.79
C HIS A 247 -9.40 -26.11 1.85
N PHE A 248 -9.24 -26.68 3.06
CA PHE A 248 -8.40 -26.11 4.12
C PHE A 248 -7.27 -27.07 4.49
N VAL A 249 -6.08 -26.51 4.59
CA VAL A 249 -4.89 -27.13 5.17
C VAL A 249 -4.41 -26.27 6.34
N ALA A 250 -3.72 -26.88 7.31
CA ALA A 250 -3.20 -26.16 8.47
C ALA A 250 -1.67 -26.17 8.50
N LEU A 251 -1.07 -25.01 8.74
CA LEU A 251 0.37 -24.87 9.01
C LEU A 251 0.50 -24.52 10.49
N SER A 252 0.77 -25.51 11.34
CA SER A 252 0.62 -25.35 12.78
C SER A 252 1.48 -26.32 13.58
N THR A 253 1.74 -26.00 14.83
CA THR A 253 2.34 -26.90 15.83
C THR A 253 1.30 -27.53 16.76
N ASN A 254 0.01 -27.13 16.66
CA ASN A 254 -1.06 -27.49 17.59
C ASN A 254 -2.13 -28.38 16.92
N GLU A 255 -1.90 -29.69 16.90
CA GLU A 255 -2.82 -30.67 16.30
C GLU A 255 -4.23 -30.66 16.92
N PRO A 256 -4.43 -30.57 18.25
CA PRO A 256 -5.76 -30.49 18.84
C PRO A 256 -6.60 -29.33 18.28
N LYS A 257 -6.04 -28.12 18.19
CA LYS A 257 -6.77 -26.97 17.64
C LYS A 257 -7.09 -27.09 16.15
N VAL A 258 -6.22 -27.77 15.39
CA VAL A 258 -6.46 -28.06 13.96
C VAL A 258 -7.64 -29.02 13.81
N LYS A 259 -7.71 -30.05 14.65
CA LYS A 259 -8.85 -30.98 14.71
C LYS A 259 -10.14 -30.28 15.14
N ASP A 260 -10.09 -29.42 16.16
CA ASP A 260 -11.25 -28.66 16.64
C ASP A 260 -11.83 -27.72 15.57
N PHE A 261 -10.97 -27.19 14.69
CA PHE A 261 -11.40 -26.40 13.52
C PHE A 261 -12.04 -27.25 12.41
N GLY A 262 -11.84 -28.57 12.42
CA GLY A 262 -12.38 -29.51 11.43
C GLY A 262 -11.46 -29.81 10.24
N ILE A 263 -10.15 -29.52 10.36
CA ILE A 263 -9.15 -29.88 9.34
C ILE A 263 -8.65 -31.30 9.60
N ASP A 264 -8.55 -32.10 8.54
CA ASP A 264 -7.97 -33.44 8.60
C ASP A 264 -6.50 -33.36 9.07
N PRO A 265 -6.07 -34.12 10.09
CA PRO A 265 -4.67 -34.14 10.53
C PRO A 265 -3.67 -34.50 9.43
N ALA A 266 -4.09 -35.27 8.41
CA ALA A 266 -3.26 -35.54 7.24
C ALA A 266 -2.95 -34.26 6.41
N ASN A 267 -3.78 -33.23 6.54
CA ASN A 267 -3.63 -31.91 5.91
C ASN A 267 -2.97 -30.88 6.85
N MET A 268 -2.37 -31.33 7.94
CA MET A 268 -1.56 -30.51 8.84
C MET A 268 -0.07 -30.64 8.48
N PHE A 269 0.58 -29.49 8.30
CA PHE A 269 2.01 -29.39 8.09
C PHE A 269 2.63 -28.81 9.36
N GLY A 270 3.34 -29.67 10.08
CA GLY A 270 4.02 -29.34 11.33
C GLY A 270 5.25 -28.47 11.13
N PHE A 271 5.60 -27.71 12.16
CA PHE A 271 6.91 -27.08 12.35
C PHE A 271 7.25 -27.05 13.85
N TRP A 272 8.41 -26.51 14.21
CA TRP A 272 8.95 -26.60 15.58
C TRP A 272 9.02 -25.22 16.25
N ASP A 273 9.10 -25.21 17.58
CA ASP A 273 9.18 -24.01 18.41
C ASP A 273 10.46 -23.17 18.19
N TRP A 274 11.55 -23.81 17.74
CA TRP A 274 12.80 -23.16 17.35
C TRP A 274 12.72 -22.42 15.99
N VAL A 275 11.56 -22.48 15.32
CA VAL A 275 11.25 -21.68 14.13
C VAL A 275 10.54 -20.41 14.55
N GLY A 276 11.30 -19.32 14.72
CA GLY A 276 10.72 -18.00 14.95
C GLY A 276 9.84 -17.55 13.77
N GLY A 277 8.68 -16.95 14.04
CA GLY A 277 7.69 -16.60 13.01
C GLY A 277 8.28 -15.77 11.86
N ARG A 278 9.07 -14.74 12.16
CA ARG A 278 9.74 -13.89 11.15
C ARG A 278 10.86 -14.58 10.35
N TYR A 279 11.26 -15.78 10.76
CA TYR A 279 12.25 -16.64 10.08
C TYR A 279 11.62 -17.94 9.55
N SER A 280 10.30 -17.99 9.37
CA SER A 280 9.56 -19.24 9.17
C SER A 280 9.29 -19.61 7.71
N LEU A 281 9.49 -18.70 6.75
CA LEU A 281 9.12 -18.94 5.33
C LEU A 281 9.80 -20.16 4.69
N TRP A 282 10.89 -20.63 5.30
CA TRP A 282 11.65 -21.82 4.88
C TRP A 282 10.98 -23.15 5.29
N SER A 283 10.02 -23.10 6.21
CA SER A 283 9.32 -24.26 6.78
C SER A 283 8.02 -24.57 6.01
N ALA A 284 7.12 -25.32 6.66
CA ALA A 284 5.73 -25.49 6.25
C ALA A 284 5.02 -24.17 5.91
N ILE A 285 5.37 -23.05 6.58
CA ILE A 285 4.85 -21.71 6.26
C ILE A 285 5.08 -21.33 4.78
N GLY A 286 6.13 -21.85 4.16
CA GLY A 286 6.42 -21.67 2.73
C GLY A 286 5.53 -22.47 1.77
N LEU A 287 4.49 -23.18 2.23
CA LEU A 287 3.65 -24.00 1.36
C LEU A 287 2.97 -23.19 0.25
N SER A 288 2.49 -21.98 0.54
CA SER A 288 1.91 -21.09 -0.48
C SER A 288 2.96 -20.62 -1.50
N ILE A 289 4.24 -20.52 -1.10
CA ILE A 289 5.36 -20.29 -2.01
C ILE A 289 5.53 -21.50 -2.94
N SER A 290 5.66 -22.71 -2.39
CA SER A 290 5.87 -23.92 -3.20
C SER A 290 4.70 -24.19 -4.15
N LEU A 291 3.47 -23.91 -3.73
CA LEU A 291 2.29 -23.96 -4.61
C LEU A 291 2.37 -22.92 -5.73
N SER A 292 2.82 -21.69 -5.44
CA SER A 292 2.96 -20.65 -6.47
C SER A 292 4.01 -21.00 -7.52
N ILE A 293 5.23 -21.36 -7.12
CA ILE A 293 6.39 -21.47 -8.03
C ILE A 293 6.80 -22.91 -8.34
N GLY A 294 6.14 -23.91 -7.74
CA GLY A 294 6.54 -25.32 -7.79
C GLY A 294 7.63 -25.67 -6.79
N PHE A 295 7.67 -26.93 -6.37
CA PHE A 295 8.58 -27.37 -5.31
C PHE A 295 10.07 -27.30 -5.70
N ASP A 296 10.42 -27.53 -6.98
CA ASP A 296 11.82 -27.45 -7.43
C ASP A 296 12.39 -26.02 -7.31
N ASN A 297 11.55 -25.01 -7.54
CA ASN A 297 11.95 -23.61 -7.34
C ASN A 297 11.98 -23.26 -5.84
N PHE A 298 11.08 -23.80 -5.02
CA PHE A 298 11.15 -23.68 -3.56
C PHE A 298 12.43 -24.34 -3.01
N GLN A 299 12.84 -25.48 -3.55
CA GLN A 299 14.09 -26.11 -3.20
C GLN A 299 15.31 -25.25 -3.57
N GLN A 300 15.32 -24.62 -4.76
CA GLN A 300 16.37 -23.66 -5.14
C GLN A 300 16.43 -22.47 -4.18
N LEU A 301 15.28 -21.96 -3.72
CA LEU A 301 15.21 -20.92 -2.69
C LEU A 301 15.90 -21.35 -1.38
N LEU A 302 15.63 -22.58 -0.91
CA LEU A 302 16.32 -23.16 0.25
C LEU A 302 17.83 -23.34 0.00
N GLU A 303 18.22 -23.80 -1.19
CA GLU A 303 19.62 -23.97 -1.58
C GLU A 303 20.39 -22.64 -1.58
N GLY A 304 19.77 -21.56 -2.05
CA GLY A 304 20.37 -20.23 -2.01
C GLY A 304 20.61 -19.73 -0.59
N ALA A 305 19.64 -19.94 0.29
CA ALA A 305 19.78 -19.58 1.69
C ALA A 305 20.85 -20.44 2.40
N HIS A 306 20.89 -21.75 2.12
CA HIS A 306 21.94 -22.65 2.60
C HIS A 306 23.34 -22.23 2.16
N HIS A 307 23.45 -21.75 0.92
CA HIS A 307 24.71 -21.25 0.39
C HIS A 307 25.23 -20.05 1.19
N MET A 308 24.34 -19.12 1.54
CA MET A 308 24.69 -17.99 2.40
C MET A 308 24.94 -18.42 3.87
N ASP A 309 24.26 -19.45 4.37
CA ASP A 309 24.57 -20.04 5.69
C ASP A 309 26.01 -20.57 5.73
N ASN A 310 26.42 -21.31 4.70
CA ASN A 310 27.77 -21.84 4.59
C ASN A 310 28.81 -20.73 4.45
N HIS A 311 28.51 -19.67 3.68
CA HIS A 311 29.35 -18.48 3.59
C HIS A 311 29.54 -17.82 4.96
N PHE A 312 28.45 -17.60 5.71
CA PHE A 312 28.50 -17.02 7.06
C PHE A 312 29.27 -17.90 8.06
N GLN A 313 29.13 -19.22 7.96
CA GLN A 313 29.79 -20.17 8.85
C GLN A 313 31.30 -20.30 8.59
N THR A 314 31.74 -20.24 7.33
CA THR A 314 33.10 -20.67 6.95
C THR A 314 34.02 -19.54 6.48
N ALA A 315 33.48 -18.42 6.00
CA ALA A 315 34.32 -17.31 5.56
C ALA A 315 35.03 -16.66 6.76
N PRO A 316 36.30 -16.23 6.64
CA PRO A 316 36.98 -15.49 7.69
C PRO A 316 36.26 -14.15 7.98
N LEU A 317 36.25 -13.73 9.25
CA LEU A 317 35.74 -12.40 9.64
C LEU A 317 36.54 -11.29 8.95
N GLU A 318 37.87 -11.39 8.94
CA GLU A 318 38.79 -10.45 8.28
C GLU A 318 39.88 -11.21 7.51
N GLN A 319 40.40 -10.63 6.42
CA GLN A 319 41.78 -10.87 6.01
C GLN A 319 42.62 -9.63 6.36
N ASN A 320 43.84 -9.86 6.86
CA ASN A 320 44.86 -8.82 6.94
C ASN A 320 45.04 -8.20 5.54
N VAL A 321 44.63 -6.94 5.38
CA VAL A 321 44.69 -6.14 4.13
C VAL A 321 46.14 -5.98 3.57
N ARG A 322 47.15 -6.66 4.14
CA ARG A 322 48.58 -6.45 3.87
C ARG A 322 49.40 -7.63 3.38
N THR A 323 48.84 -8.81 3.09
CA THR A 323 49.65 -9.92 2.52
C THR A 323 49.17 -10.35 1.15
N VAL A 324 49.45 -9.50 0.15
CA VAL A 324 49.73 -9.96 -1.21
C VAL A 324 51.24 -9.79 -1.43
N HIS A 325 52.02 -10.71 -0.87
CA HIS A 325 53.40 -10.92 -1.30
C HIS A 325 53.45 -12.21 -2.10
N THR A 326 53.72 -12.05 -3.39
CA THR A 326 54.10 -13.08 -4.33
C THR A 326 55.33 -13.84 -3.82
N ALA A 327 55.17 -15.12 -3.52
CA ALA A 327 56.28 -16.08 -3.47
C ALA A 327 55.82 -17.35 -4.18
N GLY A 328 56.33 -17.55 -5.39
CA GLY A 328 56.02 -18.71 -6.21
C GLY A 328 56.64 -19.99 -5.65
N CYS A 329 55.89 -21.09 -5.80
CA CYS A 329 56.39 -22.35 -6.34
C CYS A 329 55.22 -23.36 -6.44
N LEU A 330 55.11 -23.98 -7.63
CA LEU A 330 54.36 -25.20 -7.97
C LEU A 330 52.82 -25.12 -8.09
N GLY A 331 52.36 -24.69 -9.27
CA GLY A 331 51.60 -25.56 -10.17
C GLY A 331 50.19 -26.02 -9.79
N ALA A 332 49.27 -25.10 -9.50
CA ALA A 332 47.83 -25.17 -9.83
C ALA A 332 47.18 -23.82 -9.51
N PRO A 333 46.35 -23.19 -10.38
CA PRO A 333 45.65 -21.98 -10.01
C PRO A 333 44.46 -22.33 -9.11
N PHE A 334 44.70 -22.39 -7.80
CA PHE A 334 43.63 -22.25 -6.81
C PHE A 334 43.41 -20.75 -6.59
N ASN A 335 42.39 -20.18 -7.25
CA ASN A 335 41.96 -18.81 -7.01
C ASN A 335 41.29 -18.74 -5.63
N PHE A 336 42.01 -18.27 -4.61
CA PHE A 336 41.40 -17.70 -3.41
C PHE A 336 40.77 -16.35 -3.80
N GLU A 337 39.56 -16.36 -4.35
CA GLU A 337 38.72 -15.15 -4.37
C GLU A 337 38.35 -14.82 -2.92
N LEU A 338 38.58 -13.58 -2.50
CA LEU A 338 38.45 -13.10 -1.13
C LEU A 338 37.01 -13.25 -0.61
N LEU A 339 36.76 -14.27 0.21
CA LEU A 339 35.49 -14.49 0.89
C LEU A 339 35.55 -13.81 2.27
N PHE A 340 35.13 -12.55 2.38
CA PHE A 340 34.83 -11.95 3.70
C PHE A 340 33.39 -12.28 4.11
N GLN A 341 33.09 -12.32 5.41
CA GLN A 341 31.72 -12.51 5.90
C GLN A 341 30.82 -11.31 5.57
N ALA A 342 30.25 -11.31 4.37
CA ALA A 342 29.30 -10.33 3.86
C ALA A 342 28.21 -9.91 4.86
N PRO A 343 27.51 -10.83 5.58
CA PRO A 343 26.54 -10.43 6.59
C PRO A 343 27.14 -9.61 7.74
N VAL A 344 28.36 -9.96 8.18
CA VAL A 344 29.05 -9.27 9.28
C VAL A 344 29.44 -7.85 8.87
N ILE A 345 29.90 -7.65 7.63
CA ILE A 345 30.26 -6.30 7.16
C ILE A 345 29.04 -5.39 7.12
N LEU A 346 27.91 -5.88 6.60
CA LEU A 346 26.66 -5.10 6.61
C LEU A 346 26.20 -4.80 8.05
N ALA A 347 26.38 -5.75 8.97
CA ALA A 347 26.06 -5.55 10.39
C ALA A 347 26.96 -4.49 11.03
N LEU A 348 28.27 -4.54 10.80
CA LEU A 348 29.24 -3.60 11.34
C LEU A 348 29.05 -2.18 10.80
N LEU A 349 28.67 -2.05 9.53
CA LEU A 349 28.26 -0.76 8.97
C LEU A 349 26.99 -0.23 9.65
N GLY A 350 26.03 -1.11 9.94
CA GLY A 350 24.87 -0.77 10.78
C GLY A 350 25.29 -0.24 12.16
N ILE A 351 26.09 -1.00 12.91
CA ILE A 351 26.65 -0.57 14.21
C ILE A 351 27.34 0.79 14.11
N TRP A 352 28.14 1.00 13.05
CA TRP A 352 28.84 2.26 12.81
C TRP A 352 27.88 3.44 12.68
N TYR A 353 26.80 3.29 11.93
CA TYR A 353 25.86 4.38 11.71
C TYR A 353 24.87 4.56 12.86
N ASP A 354 24.33 3.46 13.39
CA ASP A 354 23.33 3.47 14.46
C ASP A 354 23.93 4.06 15.74
N ASN A 355 25.12 3.59 16.13
CA ASN A 355 25.69 3.91 17.44
C ASN A 355 26.64 5.11 17.46
N PHE A 356 27.35 5.40 16.37
CA PHE A 356 28.32 6.50 16.34
C PHE A 356 27.81 7.71 15.57
N TYR A 357 27.19 7.51 14.40
CA TYR A 357 26.56 8.59 13.66
C TYR A 357 25.14 8.97 14.16
N GLY A 358 24.53 8.14 15.01
CA GLY A 358 23.19 8.36 15.52
C GLY A 358 22.11 8.27 14.44
N ALA A 359 22.31 7.44 13.41
CA ALA A 359 21.30 7.19 12.40
C ALA A 359 20.18 6.33 12.99
N GLU A 360 18.96 6.89 13.09
CA GLU A 360 17.80 6.17 13.65
C GLU A 360 17.16 5.19 12.64
N THR A 361 17.48 5.32 11.35
CA THR A 361 16.76 4.62 10.28
C THR A 361 17.71 3.98 9.28
N HIS A 362 17.31 2.83 8.72
CA HIS A 362 18.01 2.14 7.64
C HIS A 362 17.08 1.91 6.45
N ALA A 363 17.42 2.45 5.27
CA ALA A 363 16.57 2.36 4.09
C ALA A 363 16.91 1.15 3.20
N LEU A 364 15.91 0.36 2.79
CA LEU A 364 16.02 -0.73 1.82
C LEU A 364 15.35 -0.33 0.51
N LEU A 365 16.13 -0.12 -0.54
CA LEU A 365 15.68 0.51 -1.79
C LEU A 365 15.93 -0.42 -2.99
N PRO A 366 15.09 -1.45 -3.20
CA PRO A 366 15.25 -2.36 -4.33
C PRO A 366 14.83 -1.69 -5.64
N TYR A 367 15.72 -1.65 -6.64
CA TYR A 367 15.43 -1.25 -8.01
C TYR A 367 14.90 -2.45 -8.80
N ASP A 368 13.82 -3.03 -8.28
CA ASP A 368 13.08 -4.14 -8.87
C ASP A 368 11.64 -4.13 -8.33
N GLN A 369 10.66 -4.13 -9.23
CA GLN A 369 9.25 -4.02 -8.83
C GLN A 369 8.71 -5.31 -8.19
N TYR A 370 9.27 -6.49 -8.50
CA TYR A 370 8.86 -7.73 -7.84
C TYR A 370 9.31 -7.75 -6.38
N LEU A 371 10.37 -7.02 -6.02
CA LEU A 371 10.83 -6.84 -4.64
C LEU A 371 10.07 -5.76 -3.84
N HIS A 372 8.88 -5.32 -4.27
CA HIS A 372 8.13 -4.24 -3.60
C HIS A 372 7.76 -4.52 -2.13
N ARG A 373 7.68 -5.78 -1.72
CA ARG A 373 7.42 -6.16 -0.31
C ARG A 373 8.70 -6.49 0.47
N PHE A 374 9.89 -6.37 -0.13
CA PHE A 374 11.16 -6.73 0.50
C PHE A 374 11.47 -5.86 1.74
N ALA A 375 11.26 -4.55 1.63
CA ALA A 375 11.43 -3.64 2.77
C ALA A 375 10.44 -3.95 3.91
N ALA A 376 9.16 -4.20 3.58
CA ALA A 376 8.15 -4.55 4.57
C ALA A 376 8.41 -5.90 5.26
N TYR A 377 8.97 -6.88 4.55
CA TYR A 377 9.40 -8.13 5.15
C TYR A 377 10.53 -7.90 6.18
N PHE A 378 11.53 -7.07 5.85
CA PHE A 378 12.63 -6.76 6.76
C PHE A 378 12.30 -5.70 7.82
N GLN A 379 11.19 -4.97 7.71
CA GLN A 379 10.62 -4.25 8.85
C GLN A 379 10.34 -5.21 10.00
N GLN A 380 9.65 -6.33 9.73
CA GLN A 380 9.47 -7.34 10.76
C GLN A 380 10.78 -8.05 11.10
N GLY A 381 11.53 -8.49 10.08
CA GLY A 381 12.77 -9.26 10.28
C GLY A 381 13.79 -8.55 11.17
N ASP A 382 14.01 -7.26 10.97
CA ASP A 382 15.00 -6.45 11.71
C ASP A 382 14.39 -5.87 12.99
N MET A 383 13.29 -5.12 12.89
CA MET A 383 12.77 -4.32 14.01
C MET A 383 12.17 -5.19 15.13
N GLU A 384 11.46 -6.28 14.79
CA GLU A 384 10.93 -7.20 15.81
C GLU A 384 12.05 -8.03 16.47
N SER A 385 13.15 -8.26 15.75
CA SER A 385 14.34 -8.93 16.29
C SER A 385 15.12 -8.02 17.23
N ASN A 386 15.54 -6.85 16.74
CA ASN A 386 16.55 -6.03 17.38
C ASN A 386 16.02 -4.71 17.99
N GLY A 387 14.72 -4.42 17.89
CA GLY A 387 14.05 -3.35 18.63
C GLY A 387 13.88 -3.70 20.11
N LYS A 388 15.01 -3.85 20.82
CA LYS A 388 15.10 -4.35 22.19
C LYS A 388 15.92 -3.41 23.04
N TYR A 389 15.62 -3.34 24.33
CA TYR A 389 16.35 -2.46 25.26
C TYR A 389 16.96 -3.21 26.45
N VAL A 390 16.77 -4.52 26.54
CA VAL A 390 17.26 -5.37 27.65
C VAL A 390 18.27 -6.38 27.13
N THR A 391 19.42 -6.43 27.78
CA THR A 391 20.52 -7.35 27.47
C THR A 391 20.31 -8.74 28.07
N ARG A 392 21.14 -9.72 27.68
CA ARG A 392 21.20 -11.05 28.30
C ARG A 392 21.39 -11.03 29.82
N SER A 393 22.11 -10.03 30.33
CA SER A 393 22.32 -9.86 31.77
C SER A 393 21.10 -9.34 32.54
N GLY A 394 20.01 -8.99 31.85
CA GLY A 394 18.83 -8.35 32.41
C GLY A 394 18.98 -6.83 32.62
N LYS A 395 20.12 -6.25 32.26
CA LYS A 395 20.35 -4.79 32.32
C LYS A 395 19.78 -4.10 31.09
N THR A 396 19.30 -2.87 31.28
CA THR A 396 18.90 -1.97 30.19
C THR A 396 20.11 -1.40 29.47
N VAL A 397 20.03 -1.27 28.16
CA VAL A 397 21.09 -0.65 27.33
C VAL A 397 21.16 0.87 27.55
N ASP A 398 22.35 1.46 27.34
CA ASP A 398 22.58 2.92 27.27
C ASP A 398 23.00 3.38 25.86
N TYR A 399 22.75 2.54 24.86
CA TYR A 399 23.06 2.71 23.43
C TYR A 399 21.85 2.34 22.58
N SER A 400 21.79 2.87 21.35
CA SER A 400 20.77 2.48 20.35
C SER A 400 20.92 1.02 19.91
N THR A 401 19.80 0.37 19.60
CA THR A 401 19.77 -1.00 19.03
C THR A 401 19.17 -0.97 17.62
N GLY A 402 18.35 -1.96 17.23
CA GLY A 402 17.80 -2.09 15.88
C GLY A 402 17.17 -0.79 15.33
N PRO A 403 17.49 -0.39 14.09
CA PRO A 403 17.01 0.84 13.50
C PRO A 403 15.56 0.71 13.01
N ILE A 404 14.94 1.85 12.69
CA ILE A 404 13.68 1.87 11.93
C ILE A 404 13.99 1.51 10.48
N VAL A 405 13.53 0.35 10.02
CA VAL A 405 13.68 -0.08 8.63
C VAL A 405 12.53 0.43 7.78
N TRP A 406 12.83 0.97 6.60
CA TRP A 406 11.82 1.47 5.68
C TRP A 406 12.33 1.48 4.23
N GLY A 407 11.43 1.72 3.27
CA GLY A 407 11.82 1.90 1.87
C GLY A 407 10.75 1.45 0.89
N GLU A 408 10.93 1.87 -0.37
CA GLU A 408 10.06 1.55 -1.50
C GLU A 408 10.93 1.32 -2.74
N PRO A 409 10.41 0.61 -3.77
CA PRO A 409 11.17 0.35 -4.99
C PRO A 409 11.66 1.60 -5.71
N GLY A 410 12.85 1.49 -6.30
CA GLY A 410 13.34 2.42 -7.30
C GLY A 410 12.64 2.18 -8.65
N THR A 411 12.32 3.20 -9.45
CA THR A 411 12.63 4.63 -9.25
C THR A 411 11.55 5.40 -8.50
N ASN A 412 10.45 4.78 -8.09
CA ASN A 412 9.30 5.44 -7.45
C ASN A 412 9.72 6.27 -6.21
N GLY A 413 10.58 5.71 -5.35
CA GLY A 413 11.12 6.43 -4.18
C GLY A 413 11.82 7.76 -4.53
N GLN A 414 12.42 7.86 -5.73
CA GLN A 414 13.07 9.10 -6.20
C GLN A 414 12.08 10.26 -6.32
N HIS A 415 10.82 9.95 -6.64
CA HIS A 415 9.72 10.90 -6.82
C HIS A 415 8.84 11.05 -5.57
N ALA A 416 9.24 10.47 -4.44
CA ALA A 416 8.50 10.53 -3.18
C ALA A 416 9.34 11.15 -2.07
N PHE A 417 10.38 10.44 -1.60
CA PHE A 417 11.10 10.79 -0.37
C PHE A 417 12.61 11.01 -0.56
N TYR A 418 13.16 10.77 -1.75
CA TYR A 418 14.59 11.00 -1.98
C TYR A 418 14.98 12.49 -1.87
N GLN A 419 14.02 13.42 -1.99
CA GLN A 419 14.24 14.83 -1.64
C GLN A 419 14.77 14.97 -0.21
N LEU A 420 14.14 14.29 0.75
CA LEU A 420 14.59 14.27 2.15
C LEU A 420 15.93 13.53 2.28
N ILE A 421 16.09 12.41 1.57
CA ILE A 421 17.36 11.69 1.58
C ILE A 421 18.49 12.55 1.00
N HIS A 422 18.27 13.44 0.03
CA HIS A 422 19.32 14.24 -0.63
C HIS A 422 19.59 15.61 -0.01
N GLN A 423 18.55 16.29 0.49
CA GLN A 423 18.67 17.66 1.02
C GLN A 423 18.05 17.84 2.42
N GLY A 424 17.49 16.78 3.01
CA GLY A 424 17.04 16.80 4.40
C GLY A 424 18.20 16.74 5.40
N THR A 425 17.87 16.89 6.68
CA THR A 425 18.83 17.03 7.79
C THR A 425 19.24 15.72 8.46
N ARG A 426 18.72 14.58 7.98
CA ARG A 426 18.98 13.26 8.55
C ARG A 426 20.07 12.52 7.79
N THR A 427 20.92 11.79 8.53
CA THR A 427 21.81 10.77 7.95
C THR A 427 21.03 9.47 7.83
N ILE A 428 20.92 8.95 6.61
CA ILE A 428 20.12 7.75 6.31
C ILE A 428 21.03 6.79 5.53
N PRO A 429 21.64 5.79 6.19
CA PRO A 429 22.23 4.65 5.50
C PRO A 429 21.18 3.95 4.63
N ALA A 430 21.56 3.61 3.40
CA ALA A 430 20.65 2.99 2.45
C ALA A 430 21.30 1.83 1.67
N ASP A 431 20.60 0.70 1.60
CA ASP A 431 20.97 -0.44 0.77
C ASP A 431 20.17 -0.39 -0.53
N PHE A 432 20.88 -0.11 -1.63
CA PHE A 432 20.34 -0.16 -2.98
C PHE A 432 20.54 -1.58 -3.53
N ILE A 433 19.47 -2.22 -4.03
CA ILE A 433 19.52 -3.60 -4.54
C ILE A 433 19.06 -3.62 -6.00
N ALA A 434 19.82 -4.20 -6.93
CA ALA A 434 19.38 -4.30 -8.34
C ALA A 434 19.84 -5.60 -9.01
N PRO A 435 18.98 -6.25 -9.84
CA PRO A 435 19.43 -7.26 -10.77
C PRO A 435 20.08 -6.62 -12.01
N ALA A 436 21.18 -7.19 -12.51
CA ALA A 436 21.82 -6.79 -13.75
C ALA A 436 21.04 -7.25 -15.00
N GLN A 437 20.19 -8.26 -14.86
CA GLN A 437 19.31 -8.80 -15.88
C GLN A 437 17.87 -8.81 -15.37
N THR A 438 16.99 -8.13 -16.10
CA THR A 438 15.55 -8.14 -15.85
C THR A 438 14.90 -9.46 -16.27
N HIS A 439 13.79 -9.81 -15.60
CA HIS A 439 12.87 -10.86 -16.08
C HIS A 439 12.09 -10.43 -17.32
N ASN A 440 11.89 -9.12 -17.52
CA ASN A 440 11.05 -8.55 -18.57
C ASN A 440 11.88 -7.58 -19.45
N PRO A 441 12.66 -8.08 -20.43
CA PRO A 441 13.51 -7.25 -21.30
C PRO A 441 12.70 -6.54 -22.41
N ILE A 442 11.62 -5.87 -22.02
CA ILE A 442 10.75 -5.11 -22.94
C ILE A 442 11.52 -3.98 -23.62
N SER A 443 11.07 -3.60 -24.82
CA SER A 443 11.69 -2.54 -25.62
C SER A 443 13.20 -2.77 -25.82
N ASN A 444 13.60 -4.02 -26.09
CA ASN A 444 15.00 -4.45 -26.22
C ASN A 444 15.88 -4.07 -25.02
N GLY A 445 15.31 -4.12 -23.80
CA GLY A 445 16.02 -3.81 -22.56
C GLY A 445 16.15 -2.33 -22.22
N LEU A 446 15.50 -1.43 -22.98
CA LEU A 446 15.56 0.02 -22.75
C LEU A 446 15.15 0.40 -21.32
N HIS A 447 14.04 -0.16 -20.83
CA HIS A 447 13.54 0.12 -19.48
C HIS A 447 14.56 -0.28 -18.41
N HIS A 448 15.17 -1.45 -18.55
CA HIS A 448 16.14 -1.95 -17.59
C HIS A 448 17.45 -1.15 -17.63
N LYS A 449 17.88 -0.69 -18.82
CA LYS A 449 19.02 0.22 -18.96
C LYS A 449 18.78 1.54 -18.22
N ILE A 450 17.59 2.13 -18.35
CA ILE A 450 17.21 3.37 -17.64
C ILE A 450 17.14 3.13 -16.13
N LEU A 451 16.58 2.00 -15.70
CA LEU A 451 16.51 1.61 -14.28
C LEU A 451 17.91 1.50 -13.66
N LEU A 452 18.84 0.80 -14.33
CA LEU A 452 20.22 0.65 -13.86
C LEU A 452 21.00 1.97 -13.90
N ALA A 453 20.78 2.81 -14.91
CA ALA A 453 21.38 4.16 -14.94
C ALA A 453 20.96 4.98 -13.71
N ASN A 454 19.68 4.90 -13.34
CA ASN A 454 19.14 5.56 -12.14
C ASN A 454 19.68 4.96 -10.84
N PHE A 455 19.76 3.64 -10.73
CA PHE A 455 20.38 2.95 -9.60
C PHE A 455 21.81 3.44 -9.34
N LEU A 456 22.64 3.48 -10.39
CA LEU A 456 24.03 3.93 -10.31
C LEU A 456 24.10 5.43 -9.98
N ALA A 457 23.35 6.26 -10.71
CA ALA A 457 23.39 7.71 -10.56
C ALA A 457 22.92 8.18 -9.17
N GLN A 458 21.94 7.52 -8.57
CA GLN A 458 21.46 7.91 -7.23
C GLN A 458 22.50 7.68 -6.15
N THR A 459 23.17 6.51 -6.14
CA THR A 459 24.23 6.23 -5.15
C THR A 459 25.45 7.14 -5.36
N GLU A 460 25.77 7.48 -6.61
CA GLU A 460 26.81 8.44 -6.97
C GLU A 460 26.47 9.87 -6.48
N ALA A 461 25.25 10.34 -6.75
CA ALA A 461 24.78 11.65 -6.33
C ALA A 461 24.75 11.79 -4.80
N LEU A 462 24.31 10.75 -4.08
CA LEU A 462 24.32 10.70 -2.62
C LEU A 462 25.75 10.78 -2.06
N ALA A 463 26.70 10.07 -2.66
CA ALA A 463 28.09 10.06 -2.23
C ALA A 463 28.81 11.39 -2.50
N PHE A 464 28.68 11.95 -3.70
CA PHE A 464 29.56 13.04 -4.17
C PHE A 464 28.90 14.42 -4.22
N GLY A 465 27.57 14.49 -4.21
CA GLY A 465 26.83 15.75 -4.21
C GLY A 465 27.07 16.61 -5.46
N LYS A 466 26.76 17.90 -5.33
CA LYS A 466 26.92 18.93 -6.36
C LYS A 466 27.36 20.22 -5.68
N THR A 467 28.55 20.70 -6.06
CA THR A 467 29.16 21.92 -5.50
C THR A 467 28.45 23.19 -5.96
N ALA A 468 28.66 24.30 -5.25
CA ALA A 468 28.13 25.61 -5.63
C ALA A 468 28.59 26.04 -7.03
N ASP A 469 29.86 25.80 -7.40
CA ASP A 469 30.37 26.17 -8.72
C ASP A 469 29.70 25.38 -9.84
N GLN A 470 29.49 24.07 -9.64
CA GLN A 470 28.75 23.24 -10.60
C GLN A 470 27.29 23.68 -10.74
N ALA A 471 26.61 23.93 -9.61
CA ALA A 471 25.23 24.41 -9.62
C ALA A 471 25.10 25.80 -10.27
N ARG A 472 26.05 26.70 -10.01
CA ARG A 472 26.12 28.04 -10.64
C ARG A 472 26.27 27.93 -12.15
N ALA A 473 27.22 27.13 -12.63
CA ALA A 473 27.44 26.93 -14.07
C ALA A 473 26.19 26.35 -14.77
N GLU A 474 25.45 25.45 -14.12
CA GLU A 474 24.17 24.94 -14.63
C GLU A 474 23.08 26.03 -14.69
N LEU A 475 22.97 26.86 -13.64
CA LEU A 475 22.00 27.96 -13.58
C LEU A 475 22.29 29.02 -14.65
N GLU A 476 23.56 29.41 -14.82
CA GLU A 476 23.99 30.34 -15.87
C GLU A 476 23.66 29.81 -17.26
N LYS A 477 23.91 28.51 -17.51
CA LYS A 477 23.57 27.85 -18.78
C LYS A 477 22.06 27.80 -19.04
N SER A 478 21.24 27.76 -18.00
CA SER A 478 19.77 27.85 -18.10
C SER A 478 19.24 29.27 -18.33
N GLY A 479 20.12 30.28 -18.37
CA GLY A 479 19.78 31.68 -18.60
C GLY A 479 19.52 32.51 -17.33
N LEU A 480 19.71 31.94 -16.14
CA LEU A 480 19.59 32.67 -14.87
C LEU A 480 20.87 33.47 -14.57
N GLN A 481 20.74 34.72 -14.14
CA GLN A 481 21.87 35.60 -13.80
C GLN A 481 21.51 36.54 -12.64
N GLY A 482 22.53 37.21 -12.08
CA GLY A 482 22.36 38.25 -11.07
C GLY A 482 21.66 37.75 -9.80
N GLU A 483 20.81 38.60 -9.21
CA GLU A 483 20.14 38.33 -7.94
C GLU A 483 19.26 37.05 -7.97
N ALA A 484 18.63 36.75 -9.12
CA ALA A 484 17.80 35.56 -9.27
C ALA A 484 18.63 34.27 -9.17
N LEU A 485 19.86 34.27 -9.70
CA LEU A 485 20.78 33.15 -9.57
C LEU A 485 21.24 33.00 -8.11
N GLU A 486 21.70 34.08 -7.48
CA GLU A 486 22.20 34.03 -6.10
C GLU A 486 21.14 33.52 -5.12
N LYS A 487 19.88 33.87 -5.33
CA LYS A 487 18.74 33.37 -4.54
C LYS A 487 18.54 31.87 -4.69
N ILE A 488 18.67 31.32 -5.89
CA ILE A 488 18.38 29.90 -6.18
C ILE A 488 19.59 29.00 -5.88
N LEU A 489 20.80 29.51 -6.05
CA LEU A 489 22.04 28.75 -5.92
C LEU A 489 22.11 27.84 -4.67
N PRO A 490 21.88 28.34 -3.43
CA PRO A 490 21.98 27.48 -2.25
C PRO A 490 20.99 26.31 -2.24
N HIS A 491 19.83 26.46 -2.91
CA HIS A 491 18.82 25.40 -3.02
C HIS A 491 19.19 24.33 -4.07
N LYS A 492 20.13 24.61 -4.97
CA LYS A 492 20.62 23.70 -6.02
C LYS A 492 21.93 22.99 -5.64
N VAL A 493 22.51 23.32 -4.49
CA VAL A 493 23.66 22.62 -3.93
C VAL A 493 23.20 21.31 -3.29
N PHE A 494 23.97 20.25 -3.54
CA PHE A 494 23.79 18.94 -2.89
C PHE A 494 25.05 18.66 -2.08
N GLN A 495 24.91 18.55 -0.76
CA GLN A 495 26.07 18.36 0.13
C GLN A 495 26.80 17.03 -0.10
N GLY A 496 26.11 16.02 -0.63
CA GLY A 496 26.66 14.67 -0.79
C GLY A 496 27.02 14.06 0.56
N ASN A 497 28.07 13.21 0.58
CA ASN A 497 28.56 12.53 1.77
C ASN A 497 27.50 11.66 2.48
N ARG A 498 26.52 11.14 1.74
CA ARG A 498 25.44 10.29 2.27
C ARG A 498 25.74 8.82 1.94
N PRO A 499 25.80 7.93 2.95
CA PRO A 499 26.33 6.59 2.77
C PRO A 499 25.35 5.63 2.11
N THR A 500 25.86 4.78 1.21
CA THR A 500 25.05 3.73 0.57
C THR A 500 25.84 2.43 0.42
N ASN A 501 25.14 1.30 0.51
CA ASN A 501 25.60 0.03 -0.04
C ASN A 501 24.91 -0.21 -1.39
N SER A 502 25.63 -0.76 -2.36
CA SER A 502 25.09 -1.20 -3.65
C SER A 502 25.23 -2.72 -3.76
N ILE A 503 24.09 -3.42 -3.70
CA ILE A 503 24.00 -4.88 -3.82
C ILE A 503 23.50 -5.21 -5.23
N VAL A 504 24.35 -5.81 -6.04
CA VAL A 504 24.01 -6.16 -7.42
C VAL A 504 24.04 -7.67 -7.60
N VAL A 505 22.93 -8.22 -8.09
CA VAL A 505 22.82 -9.64 -8.43
C VAL A 505 22.72 -9.78 -9.94
N LYS A 506 23.03 -10.95 -10.51
CA LYS A 506 22.84 -11.14 -11.96
C LYS A 506 21.37 -11.07 -12.35
N LYS A 507 20.50 -11.77 -11.62
CA LYS A 507 19.06 -11.86 -11.84
C LYS A 507 18.40 -12.34 -10.54
N VAL A 508 17.17 -11.91 -10.25
CA VAL A 508 16.43 -12.41 -9.06
C VAL A 508 15.83 -13.78 -9.37
N THR A 509 16.60 -14.84 -9.18
CA THR A 509 16.14 -16.24 -9.23
C THR A 509 15.66 -16.71 -7.84
N PRO A 510 14.99 -17.87 -7.70
CA PRO A 510 14.67 -18.42 -6.39
C PRO A 510 15.92 -18.58 -5.51
N PHE A 511 17.01 -19.13 -6.06
CA PHE A 511 18.29 -19.26 -5.37
C PHE A 511 18.85 -17.90 -4.95
N THR A 512 18.91 -16.93 -5.87
CA THR A 512 19.45 -15.60 -5.56
C THR A 512 18.62 -14.87 -4.49
N LEU A 513 17.29 -14.99 -4.53
CA LEU A 513 16.43 -14.44 -3.48
C LEU A 513 16.71 -15.11 -2.12
N GLY A 514 16.93 -16.42 -2.10
CA GLY A 514 17.33 -17.15 -0.90
C GLY A 514 18.63 -16.64 -0.29
N VAL A 515 19.63 -16.40 -1.14
CA VAL A 515 20.91 -15.78 -0.76
C VAL A 515 20.69 -14.39 -0.14
N LEU A 516 19.87 -13.55 -0.77
CA LEU A 516 19.60 -12.18 -0.31
C LEU A 516 18.86 -12.17 1.03
N ILE A 517 17.87 -13.03 1.23
CA ILE A 517 17.13 -13.06 2.49
C ILE A 517 18.06 -13.52 3.63
N ALA A 518 18.77 -14.62 3.45
CA ALA A 518 19.69 -15.16 4.46
C ALA A 518 20.86 -14.19 4.78
N LEU A 519 21.29 -13.38 3.81
CA LEU A 519 22.28 -12.32 4.03
C LEU A 519 21.82 -11.34 5.11
N TYR A 520 20.57 -10.89 5.05
CA TYR A 520 20.00 -9.97 6.04
C TYR A 520 19.65 -10.67 7.35
N GLU A 521 19.18 -11.92 7.34
CA GLU A 521 18.96 -12.68 8.59
C GLU A 521 20.26 -12.76 9.42
N HIS A 522 21.40 -13.05 8.78
CA HIS A 522 22.70 -13.12 9.46
C HIS A 522 23.28 -11.74 9.81
N LYS A 523 22.93 -10.68 9.05
CA LYS A 523 23.21 -9.28 9.43
C LYS A 523 22.53 -8.97 10.77
N ILE A 524 21.22 -9.23 10.85
CA ILE A 524 20.38 -8.97 12.03
C ILE A 524 20.90 -9.74 13.25
N PHE A 525 21.22 -11.03 13.06
CA PHE A 525 21.85 -11.85 14.11
C PHE A 525 23.15 -11.23 14.63
N THR A 526 24.05 -10.82 13.72
CA THR A 526 25.34 -10.26 14.09
C THR A 526 25.19 -8.97 14.92
N GLN A 527 24.28 -8.07 14.51
CA GLN A 527 24.00 -6.84 15.28
C GLN A 527 23.48 -7.17 16.68
N GLY A 528 22.52 -8.08 16.79
CA GLY A 528 21.96 -8.50 18.07
C GLY A 528 22.99 -9.10 19.03
N VAL A 529 23.93 -9.91 18.50
CA VAL A 529 25.04 -10.46 19.30
C VAL A 529 25.99 -9.39 19.82
N ILE A 530 26.29 -8.37 19.00
CA ILE A 530 27.14 -7.24 19.39
C ILE A 530 26.46 -6.44 20.52
N TRP A 531 25.18 -6.11 20.34
CA TRP A 531 24.35 -5.41 21.32
C TRP A 531 23.98 -6.22 22.57
N ASP A 532 24.30 -7.53 22.58
CA ASP A 532 23.98 -8.47 23.67
C ASP A 532 22.49 -8.56 24.01
N ILE A 533 21.63 -8.41 22.99
CA ILE A 533 20.18 -8.54 23.08
C ILE A 533 19.72 -9.90 22.55
N ASN A 534 18.45 -10.25 22.80
CA ASN A 534 17.83 -11.42 22.20
C ASN A 534 17.14 -11.06 20.87
N SER A 535 17.72 -11.45 19.74
CA SER A 535 17.10 -11.24 18.42
C SER A 535 15.88 -12.13 18.14
N PHE A 536 15.57 -13.09 19.02
CA PHE A 536 14.67 -14.20 18.70
C PHE A 536 13.39 -14.27 19.54
N ASP A 537 13.26 -13.43 20.58
CA ASP A 537 12.00 -13.23 21.31
C ASP A 537 11.22 -12.01 20.80
N GLN A 538 10.01 -11.78 21.36
CA GLN A 538 9.16 -10.63 21.04
C GLN A 538 8.20 -10.23 22.18
N TRP A 539 8.67 -10.19 23.43
CA TRP A 539 7.82 -9.88 24.60
C TRP A 539 7.05 -8.54 24.50
N GLY A 540 7.54 -7.59 23.71
CA GLY A 540 6.89 -6.29 23.50
C GLY A 540 5.48 -6.33 22.90
N VAL A 541 5.05 -7.46 22.33
CA VAL A 541 3.70 -7.59 21.73
C VAL A 541 2.61 -8.01 22.73
N GLU A 542 2.98 -8.40 23.97
CA GLU A 542 2.04 -9.01 24.91
C GLU A 542 1.05 -8.03 25.53
N LEU A 543 1.51 -6.84 25.94
CA LEU A 543 0.67 -5.85 26.62
C LEU A 543 -0.54 -5.45 25.75
N GLY A 544 -0.30 -5.16 24.47
CA GLY A 544 -1.37 -4.83 23.53
C GLY A 544 -2.40 -5.98 23.37
N LYS A 545 -1.95 -7.23 23.34
CA LYS A 545 -2.84 -8.41 23.26
C LYS A 545 -3.67 -8.59 24.54
N GLN A 546 -3.07 -8.38 25.70
CA GLN A 546 -3.76 -8.48 26.99
C GLN A 546 -4.85 -7.40 27.11
N LEU A 547 -4.51 -6.15 26.76
CA LEU A 547 -5.46 -5.03 26.80
C LEU A 547 -6.59 -5.22 25.78
N ALA A 548 -6.29 -5.62 24.54
CA ALA A 548 -7.32 -5.87 23.54
C ALA A 548 -8.33 -6.96 23.98
N LYS A 549 -7.84 -8.05 24.60
CA LYS A 549 -8.70 -9.12 25.11
C LYS A 549 -9.58 -8.69 26.28
N ALA A 550 -9.12 -7.73 27.09
CA ALA A 550 -9.92 -7.14 28.16
C ALA A 550 -11.00 -6.20 27.62
N ILE A 551 -10.67 -5.40 26.60
CA ILE A 551 -11.58 -4.43 25.97
C ILE A 551 -12.64 -5.11 25.08
N GLU A 552 -12.31 -6.21 24.38
CA GLU A 552 -13.23 -6.90 23.47
C GLU A 552 -14.64 -7.20 24.05
N PRO A 553 -14.80 -7.77 25.26
CA PRO A 553 -16.12 -7.99 25.85
C PRO A 553 -16.84 -6.71 26.30
N GLU A 554 -16.12 -5.62 26.55
CA GLU A 554 -16.68 -4.31 26.95
C GLU A 554 -17.43 -3.64 25.80
N LEU A 555 -17.03 -3.92 24.55
CA LEU A 555 -17.66 -3.41 23.34
C LEU A 555 -18.96 -4.14 22.95
N LYS A 556 -19.35 -5.19 23.68
CA LYS A 556 -20.62 -5.90 23.46
C LYS A 556 -21.77 -5.18 24.15
N GLU A 557 -22.91 -5.06 23.46
CA GLU A 557 -24.08 -4.29 23.90
C GLU A 557 -24.49 -4.58 25.36
N ASN A 558 -24.84 -3.51 26.08
CA ASN A 558 -25.43 -3.49 27.45
C ASN A 558 -24.54 -3.85 28.65
N ASN A 559 -23.22 -3.97 28.51
CA ASN A 559 -22.33 -4.05 29.68
C ASN A 559 -21.87 -2.66 30.15
N PRO A 560 -22.03 -2.29 31.43
CA PRO A 560 -21.31 -1.16 32.00
C PRO A 560 -19.82 -1.52 32.01
N ILE A 561 -19.06 -0.83 31.16
CA ILE A 561 -17.60 -0.99 31.04
C ILE A 561 -16.95 -0.57 32.37
N SER A 562 -16.18 -1.48 32.98
CA SER A 562 -15.41 -1.24 34.20
C SER A 562 -13.91 -1.25 33.89
N ASP A 563 -13.25 -0.14 34.17
CA ASP A 563 -11.79 0.00 34.35
C ASP A 563 -10.88 -0.35 33.16
N SER A 564 -10.90 0.45 32.08
CA SER A 564 -9.67 0.75 31.33
C SER A 564 -9.77 2.03 30.47
N PHE A 565 -9.42 3.20 31.03
CA PHE A 565 -9.18 4.46 30.30
C PHE A 565 -10.14 4.77 29.11
N THR A 566 -11.42 4.44 29.24
CA THR A 566 -12.39 4.62 28.16
C THR A 566 -13.17 5.89 28.45
N TYR A 567 -12.76 6.99 27.82
CA TYR A 567 -13.54 8.22 27.79
C TYR A 567 -14.98 7.90 27.34
N LYS A 568 -15.97 8.28 28.15
CA LYS A 568 -17.37 8.21 27.74
C LYS A 568 -17.72 9.54 27.07
N ILE A 569 -18.03 9.48 25.77
CA ILE A 569 -18.88 10.50 25.15
C ILE A 569 -20.30 10.13 25.58
N GLU A 570 -20.85 10.82 26.57
CA GLU A 570 -22.26 10.63 26.89
C GLU A 570 -23.11 11.14 25.73
N LYS A 571 -24.20 10.40 25.48
CA LYS A 571 -25.09 10.54 24.32
C LYS A 571 -25.32 12.02 23.99
N PRO A 572 -24.98 12.47 22.77
CA PRO A 572 -25.14 13.87 22.41
C PRO A 572 -26.59 14.31 22.63
N SER A 573 -26.81 15.54 23.10
CA SER A 573 -28.16 16.09 23.19
C SER A 573 -28.81 16.07 21.80
N ASP A 574 -30.13 15.83 21.74
CA ASP A 574 -30.86 16.03 20.49
C ASP A 574 -30.55 17.44 19.98
N PRO A 575 -30.19 17.57 18.70
CA PRO A 575 -29.82 18.86 18.14
C PRO A 575 -30.92 19.90 18.30
N ILE A 576 -30.57 21.15 18.54
CA ILE A 576 -31.54 22.26 18.52
C ILE A 576 -31.31 23.06 17.24
N CYS A 577 -32.38 23.30 16.50
CA CYS A 577 -32.34 23.97 15.21
C CYS A 577 -33.26 25.18 15.23
N TRP A 578 -32.79 26.31 14.70
CA TRP A 578 -33.57 27.53 14.53
C TRP A 578 -33.51 27.99 13.08
N LYS A 579 -34.66 28.34 12.52
CA LYS A 579 -34.78 29.01 11.23
C LYS A 579 -34.64 30.52 11.44
N ILE A 580 -33.83 31.18 10.62
CA ILE A 580 -33.73 32.64 10.58
C ILE A 580 -34.79 33.15 9.60
N ALA A 581 -35.80 33.85 10.12
CA ALA A 581 -36.86 34.48 9.33
C ALA A 581 -37.06 35.92 9.79
N ASP A 582 -36.97 36.88 8.85
CA ASP A 582 -37.13 38.32 9.11
C ASP A 582 -36.28 38.85 10.29
N GLY A 583 -35.04 38.37 10.40
CA GLY A 583 -34.10 38.76 11.46
C GLY A 583 -34.41 38.18 12.84
N LYS A 584 -35.35 37.25 12.95
CA LYS A 584 -35.70 36.51 14.17
C LYS A 584 -35.35 35.04 14.04
N LEU A 585 -35.04 34.40 15.18
CA LEU A 585 -34.87 32.96 15.28
C LEU A 585 -36.18 32.30 15.65
N LEU A 586 -36.62 31.35 14.82
CA LEU A 586 -37.79 30.52 15.05
C LEU A 586 -37.31 29.09 15.28
N GLU A 587 -37.55 28.55 16.48
CA GLU A 587 -37.15 27.17 16.80
C GLU A 587 -37.88 26.16 15.89
N VAL A 588 -37.11 25.27 15.28
CA VAL A 588 -37.60 24.21 14.42
C VAL A 588 -37.96 23.01 15.31
N PRO A 589 -39.22 22.53 15.29
CA PRO A 589 -39.60 21.36 16.08
C PRO A 589 -38.72 20.16 15.78
N GLN A 590 -38.37 19.37 16.80
CA GLN A 590 -37.50 18.18 16.68
C GLN A 590 -37.84 17.25 15.49
N ARG A 591 -39.13 17.03 15.22
CA ARG A 591 -39.62 16.22 14.09
C ARG A 591 -39.30 16.77 12.69
N ASN A 592 -38.93 18.05 12.59
CA ASN A 592 -38.63 18.76 11.33
C ASN A 592 -37.13 19.02 11.15
N ILE A 593 -36.28 18.60 12.10
CA ILE A 593 -34.83 18.72 11.97
C ILE A 593 -34.36 17.78 10.85
N GLY A 594 -33.53 18.31 9.94
CA GLY A 594 -33.10 17.63 8.71
C GLY A 594 -33.82 18.10 7.44
N ILE A 595 -34.82 18.98 7.53
CA ILE A 595 -35.45 19.61 6.35
C ILE A 595 -34.98 21.06 6.27
N LEU A 596 -34.28 21.39 5.18
CA LEU A 596 -33.67 22.71 4.95
C LEU A 596 -34.21 23.27 3.61
N PHE A 597 -34.26 24.59 3.49
CA PHE A 597 -34.67 25.28 2.25
C PHE A 597 -33.52 26.15 1.75
N ASP A 598 -33.28 26.12 0.45
CA ASP A 598 -32.19 26.87 -0.19
C ASP A 598 -32.35 28.40 -0.07
N SER A 599 -33.57 28.89 0.15
CA SER A 599 -33.92 30.30 0.33
C SER A 599 -33.82 30.77 1.78
N GLU A 600 -33.40 29.89 2.70
CA GLU A 600 -33.43 30.13 4.14
C GLU A 600 -32.06 29.92 4.80
N SER A 601 -31.92 30.42 6.02
CA SER A 601 -30.74 30.20 6.85
C SER A 601 -31.14 29.59 8.19
N TYR A 602 -30.30 28.70 8.70
CA TYR A 602 -30.55 27.93 9.90
C TYR A 602 -29.37 28.05 10.86
N ILE A 603 -29.66 28.17 12.15
CA ILE A 603 -28.67 27.96 13.23
C ILE A 603 -28.94 26.61 13.86
N ILE A 604 -27.88 25.86 14.06
CA ILE A 604 -27.92 24.43 14.30
C ILE A 604 -26.92 24.19 15.43
N GLN A 605 -27.41 24.03 16.66
CA GLN A 605 -26.58 23.85 17.84
C GLN A 605 -26.57 22.38 18.27
N TRP A 606 -25.37 21.90 18.56
CA TRP A 606 -25.14 20.57 19.10
C TRP A 606 -24.13 20.63 20.22
N ALA A 607 -24.43 19.97 21.33
CA ALA A 607 -23.59 19.96 22.51
C ALA A 607 -23.26 18.51 22.89
N PHE A 608 -22.02 18.29 23.34
CA PHE A 608 -21.63 17.05 23.98
C PHE A 608 -20.78 17.33 25.22
N ASP A 609 -20.96 16.47 26.21
CA ASP A 609 -20.15 16.45 27.42
C ASP A 609 -19.14 15.30 27.32
N LEU A 610 -17.85 15.62 27.44
CA LEU A 610 -16.80 14.65 27.73
C LEU A 610 -16.67 14.53 29.24
N ARG A 611 -16.98 13.35 29.77
CA ARG A 611 -16.96 13.07 31.21
C ARG A 611 -15.99 11.95 31.55
N SER A 612 -15.37 12.06 32.71
CA SER A 612 -14.61 10.98 33.36
C SER A 612 -15.15 10.78 34.76
N GLU A 613 -15.66 9.58 35.08
CA GLU A 613 -16.09 9.18 36.44
C GLU A 613 -16.87 10.28 37.22
N ASP A 614 -17.84 10.91 36.55
CA ASP A 614 -18.69 12.01 37.05
C ASP A 614 -18.05 13.42 37.13
N GLN A 615 -16.84 13.59 36.61
CA GLN A 615 -16.20 14.89 36.39
C GLN A 615 -16.41 15.34 34.93
N LEU A 616 -16.99 16.53 34.74
CA LEU A 616 -17.06 17.19 33.44
C LEU A 616 -15.64 17.64 33.06
N LEU A 617 -15.03 16.96 32.10
CA LEU A 617 -13.69 17.29 31.60
C LEU A 617 -13.75 18.33 30.49
N LEU A 618 -14.73 18.21 29.60
CA LEU A 618 -14.94 19.12 28.49
C LEU A 618 -16.44 19.22 28.21
N ASN A 619 -16.94 20.44 28.05
CA ASN A 619 -18.27 20.70 27.49
C ASN A 619 -18.02 21.50 26.22
N GLU A 620 -18.20 20.86 25.07
CA GLU A 620 -18.07 21.54 23.79
C GLU A 620 -19.45 21.76 23.20
N GLN A 621 -19.64 22.97 22.71
CA GLN A 621 -20.79 23.34 21.92
C GLN A 621 -20.29 23.66 20.52
N LEU A 622 -20.92 23.05 19.52
CA LEU A 622 -20.69 23.37 18.13
C LEU A 622 -21.95 24.00 17.56
N VAL A 623 -21.76 25.14 16.90
CA VAL A 623 -22.85 25.88 16.27
C VAL A 623 -22.58 25.96 14.79
N TYR A 624 -23.43 25.32 14.00
CA TYR A 624 -23.45 25.48 12.56
C TYR A 624 -24.39 26.62 12.19
N HIS A 625 -23.90 27.56 11.38
CA HIS A 625 -24.74 28.49 10.66
C HIS A 625 -24.84 28.01 9.22
N TRP A 626 -25.90 27.25 8.94
CA TRP A 626 -26.17 26.73 7.60
C TRP A 626 -26.93 27.77 6.78
N THR A 627 -26.44 28.07 5.57
CA THR A 627 -27.03 29.06 4.66
C THR A 627 -27.37 28.40 3.33
N GLY A 628 -28.65 28.43 2.96
CA GLY A 628 -29.10 28.01 1.64
C GLY A 628 -28.50 28.89 0.54
N GLN A 629 -28.31 28.32 -0.65
CA GLN A 629 -27.64 28.99 -1.78
C GLN A 629 -28.35 30.29 -2.22
N ASN A 630 -29.68 30.35 -2.05
CA ASN A 630 -30.53 31.48 -2.42
C ASN A 630 -31.00 32.30 -1.22
N ALA A 631 -30.46 32.06 -0.02
CA ALA A 631 -30.90 32.73 1.18
C ALA A 631 -30.62 34.24 1.15
N LYS A 632 -31.59 35.04 1.63
CA LYS A 632 -31.41 36.49 1.77
C LYS A 632 -30.30 36.78 2.79
N LYS A 633 -29.37 37.68 2.44
CA LYS A 633 -28.32 38.14 3.37
C LYS A 633 -28.95 38.92 4.53
N GLY A 634 -29.11 38.26 5.67
CA GLY A 634 -29.57 38.86 6.93
C GLY A 634 -28.47 38.91 7.99
N ALA A 635 -28.74 39.62 9.09
CA ALA A 635 -27.93 39.48 10.31
C ALA A 635 -27.93 38.01 10.76
N SER A 636 -26.83 37.53 11.33
CA SER A 636 -26.70 36.16 11.87
C SER A 636 -26.89 36.20 13.39
N PRO A 637 -28.13 36.34 13.92
CA PRO A 637 -28.32 36.30 15.36
C PRO A 637 -27.94 34.92 15.90
N LEU A 638 -27.18 34.89 16.98
CA LEU A 638 -26.96 33.64 17.72
C LEU A 638 -28.21 33.32 18.56
N PRO A 639 -28.55 32.02 18.72
CA PRO A 639 -29.61 31.58 19.61
C PRO A 639 -29.42 32.11 21.05
N PRO A 640 -30.52 32.41 21.75
CA PRO A 640 -30.46 32.83 23.14
C PRO A 640 -29.75 31.77 24.00
N GLY A 641 -28.70 32.16 24.73
CA GLY A 641 -27.98 31.28 25.65
C GLY A 641 -26.69 30.64 25.10
N ILE A 642 -26.31 30.92 23.85
CA ILE A 642 -24.98 30.59 23.30
C ILE A 642 -24.02 31.73 23.65
N ASP A 643 -22.87 31.39 24.22
CA ASP A 643 -21.77 32.34 24.46
C ASP A 643 -21.15 32.78 23.12
N GLU A 644 -20.86 34.07 22.95
CA GLU A 644 -20.20 34.63 21.77
C GLU A 644 -18.80 34.04 21.53
N SER A 645 -18.19 33.40 22.56
CA SER A 645 -16.93 32.67 22.44
C SER A 645 -17.03 31.30 21.75
N VAL A 646 -18.24 30.76 21.59
CA VAL A 646 -18.47 29.45 20.97
C VAL A 646 -18.15 29.51 19.48
N PRO A 647 -17.34 28.57 18.93
CA PRO A 647 -17.04 28.54 17.51
C PRO A 647 -18.32 28.34 16.67
N VAL A 648 -18.56 29.28 15.75
CA VAL A 648 -19.65 29.20 14.78
C VAL A 648 -19.09 28.87 13.41
N GLU A 649 -19.34 27.65 12.95
CA GLU A 649 -18.93 27.21 11.63
C GLU A 649 -19.99 27.61 10.60
N ARG A 650 -19.58 28.41 9.61
CA ARG A 650 -20.47 28.81 8.50
C ARG A 650 -20.45 27.73 7.44
N VAL A 651 -21.60 27.13 7.21
CA VAL A 651 -21.80 26.08 6.22
C VAL A 651 -22.72 26.64 5.16
N VAL A 652 -22.29 26.59 3.90
CA VAL A 652 -23.16 26.90 2.77
C VAL A 652 -23.71 25.57 2.25
N GLN A 653 -24.94 25.57 1.74
CA GLN A 653 -25.50 24.45 1.01
C GLN A 653 -24.45 23.88 0.03
N TRP A 654 -24.26 22.55 0.03
CA TRP A 654 -23.26 21.79 -0.74
C TRP A 654 -21.84 21.75 -0.17
N SER A 655 -21.59 22.38 0.97
CA SER A 655 -20.28 22.38 1.65
C SER A 655 -20.37 21.83 3.08
N GLU A 656 -21.40 21.03 3.36
CA GLU A 656 -21.63 20.45 4.67
C GLU A 656 -20.48 19.49 5.07
N PRO A 657 -19.85 19.68 6.24
CA PRO A 657 -18.80 18.78 6.70
C PRO A 657 -19.39 17.43 7.12
N PHE A 658 -18.58 16.37 7.10
CA PHE A 658 -19.01 15.02 7.49
C PHE A 658 -19.69 14.95 8.87
N LEU A 659 -19.19 15.72 9.84
CA LEU A 659 -19.77 15.83 11.19
C LEU A 659 -21.17 16.47 11.19
N PHE A 660 -21.47 17.35 10.24
CA PHE A 660 -22.82 17.88 10.03
C PHE A 660 -23.76 16.74 9.61
N PHE A 661 -23.35 15.91 8.65
CA PHE A 661 -24.12 14.74 8.23
C PHE A 661 -24.31 13.70 9.35
N GLN A 662 -23.26 13.36 10.10
CA GLN A 662 -23.39 12.34 11.15
C GLN A 662 -24.28 12.76 12.32
N ASN A 663 -24.20 14.03 12.74
CA ASN A 663 -24.85 14.48 13.97
C ASN A 663 -26.24 15.08 13.75
N PHE A 664 -26.53 15.60 12.55
CA PHE A 664 -27.82 16.25 12.25
C PHE A 664 -28.72 15.46 11.29
N VAL A 665 -28.21 14.41 10.63
CA VAL A 665 -28.86 13.90 9.41
C VAL A 665 -29.24 12.43 9.54
N ARG A 666 -30.49 12.19 9.99
CA ARG A 666 -31.21 10.94 9.69
C ARG A 666 -31.92 11.02 8.32
N GLY A 667 -31.24 11.60 7.32
CA GLY A 667 -31.73 11.95 5.98
C GLY A 667 -32.05 13.45 5.86
N VAL A 668 -31.29 14.20 5.05
CA VAL A 668 -31.49 15.64 4.83
C VAL A 668 -32.22 15.84 3.51
N PHE A 669 -33.24 16.68 3.57
CA PHE A 669 -33.95 17.13 2.38
C PHE A 669 -33.71 18.61 2.23
N THR A 670 -33.04 19.01 1.15
CA THR A 670 -32.92 20.42 0.81
C THR A 670 -33.89 20.74 -0.31
N PHE A 671 -34.94 21.50 -0.03
CA PHE A 671 -35.89 21.95 -1.05
C PHE A 671 -35.38 23.22 -1.72
N ILE A 672 -35.62 23.35 -3.03
CA ILE A 672 -35.34 24.55 -3.81
C ILE A 672 -36.64 25.38 -3.86
N GLY A 673 -36.66 26.56 -3.24
CA GLY A 673 -37.83 27.41 -3.05
C GLY A 673 -38.05 27.83 -1.59
N CYS A 674 -38.99 28.74 -1.32
CA CYS A 674 -39.46 28.98 0.04
C CYS A 674 -40.46 27.88 0.45
N ASP A 675 -40.57 27.55 1.75
CA ASP A 675 -41.61 26.61 2.27
C ASP A 675 -43.04 27.02 1.84
N GLU A 676 -43.24 28.30 1.50
CA GLU A 676 -44.51 28.86 1.06
C GLU A 676 -44.82 28.63 -0.44
N ASP A 677 -43.83 28.27 -1.26
CA ASP A 677 -43.97 28.12 -2.72
C ASP A 677 -44.32 26.68 -3.15
N PHE A 678 -44.35 25.73 -2.22
CA PHE A 678 -44.64 24.33 -2.51
C PHE A 678 -46.16 24.10 -2.61
N ASP A 679 -46.67 23.91 -3.83
CA ASP A 679 -48.10 23.62 -4.07
C ASP A 679 -48.43 22.15 -3.82
N GLU A 680 -48.99 21.85 -2.65
CA GLU A 680 -49.39 20.50 -2.23
C GLU A 680 -50.36 19.77 -3.19
N ASN A 681 -50.98 20.49 -4.12
CA ASN A 681 -51.91 19.92 -5.11
C ASN A 681 -51.27 19.69 -6.49
N ALA A 682 -50.03 20.16 -6.70
CA ALA A 682 -49.33 20.06 -7.97
C ALA A 682 -48.51 18.76 -8.08
N CYS A 683 -48.17 18.40 -9.32
CA CYS A 683 -47.24 17.31 -9.60
C CYS A 683 -45.81 17.79 -9.40
N HIS A 684 -44.98 17.01 -8.70
CA HIS A 684 -43.59 17.37 -8.42
C HIS A 684 -42.63 16.26 -8.87
N LEU A 685 -41.60 16.62 -9.64
CA LEU A 685 -40.56 15.70 -10.09
C LEU A 685 -39.25 16.02 -9.37
N MET A 686 -38.77 15.08 -8.57
CA MET A 686 -37.59 15.25 -7.71
C MET A 686 -36.43 14.42 -8.24
N LEU A 687 -35.35 15.03 -8.71
CA LEU A 687 -34.07 14.36 -8.95
C LEU A 687 -33.46 13.92 -7.62
N ILE A 688 -33.06 12.66 -7.54
CA ILE A 688 -32.40 12.10 -6.36
C ILE A 688 -30.89 12.07 -6.59
N ARG A 689 -30.12 12.64 -5.66
CA ARG A 689 -28.64 12.65 -5.69
C ARG A 689 -28.06 11.97 -4.47
N GLY A 690 -26.75 11.67 -4.52
CA GLY A 690 -26.00 11.03 -3.44
C GLY A 690 -25.86 9.53 -3.65
N GLU A 691 -24.65 8.99 -3.48
CA GLU A 691 -24.38 7.56 -3.65
C GLU A 691 -24.50 6.79 -2.33
N ILE A 692 -24.19 7.44 -1.21
CA ILE A 692 -24.33 6.86 0.12
C ILE A 692 -25.56 7.43 0.83
N VAL A 693 -26.16 6.61 1.69
CA VAL A 693 -27.42 6.90 2.40
C VAL A 693 -27.42 8.26 3.12
N GLN A 694 -26.28 8.65 3.68
CA GLN A 694 -26.11 9.86 4.49
C GLN A 694 -25.98 11.15 3.65
N GLU A 695 -25.77 11.03 2.34
CA GLU A 695 -25.59 12.13 1.39
C GLU A 695 -26.73 12.19 0.36
N ILE A 696 -27.88 11.57 0.64
CA ILE A 696 -29.02 11.61 -0.28
C ILE A 696 -29.67 12.99 -0.23
N HIS A 697 -29.80 13.63 -1.39
CA HIS A 697 -30.45 14.93 -1.56
C HIS A 697 -31.57 14.84 -2.62
N LEU A 698 -32.64 15.60 -2.44
CA LEU A 698 -33.76 15.71 -3.40
C LEU A 698 -33.76 17.09 -4.04
N TYR A 699 -34.01 17.14 -5.35
CA TYR A 699 -34.01 18.39 -6.11
C TYR A 699 -35.21 18.44 -7.02
N GLU A 700 -36.07 19.44 -6.83
CA GLU A 700 -37.19 19.63 -7.74
C GLU A 700 -36.69 20.10 -9.12
N VAL A 701 -37.18 19.43 -10.16
CA VAL A 701 -36.94 19.77 -11.56
C VAL A 701 -38.29 19.93 -12.28
N PRO A 702 -38.34 20.65 -13.41
CA PRO A 702 -39.57 20.75 -14.18
C PRO A 702 -40.14 19.38 -14.52
N CYS A 703 -41.45 19.21 -14.31
CA CYS A 703 -42.20 17.99 -14.63
C CYS A 703 -42.35 17.83 -16.15
N GLU A 704 -41.25 17.56 -16.85
CA GLU A 704 -41.22 17.36 -18.31
C GLU A 704 -40.24 16.25 -18.68
N ARG A 705 -40.47 15.57 -19.82
CA ARG A 705 -39.60 14.45 -20.26
C ARG A 705 -38.18 14.91 -20.54
N ALA A 706 -38.00 16.19 -20.86
CA ALA A 706 -36.69 16.80 -21.05
C ALA A 706 -35.85 16.81 -19.76
N SER A 707 -36.44 16.56 -18.59
CA SER A 707 -35.73 16.43 -17.31
C SER A 707 -35.16 15.02 -17.06
N LEU A 708 -35.71 13.96 -17.67
CA LEU A 708 -35.34 12.57 -17.39
C LEU A 708 -33.99 12.16 -18.00
N ARG A 709 -33.21 11.32 -17.30
CA ARG A 709 -31.86 10.90 -17.73
C ARG A 709 -31.58 9.43 -17.41
N SER A 710 -30.91 8.72 -18.32
CA SER A 710 -30.64 7.29 -18.14
C SER A 710 -29.69 6.96 -16.99
N ARG A 711 -28.87 7.89 -16.50
CA ARG A 711 -27.94 7.66 -15.38
C ARG A 711 -28.45 8.17 -14.01
N ALA A 712 -29.67 8.68 -13.94
CA ALA A 712 -30.23 9.29 -12.73
C ALA A 712 -31.48 8.55 -12.22
N SER A 713 -31.84 8.85 -10.98
CA SER A 713 -33.12 8.44 -10.39
C SER A 713 -33.96 9.66 -10.08
N PHE A 714 -35.26 9.54 -10.30
CA PHE A 714 -36.22 10.58 -10.00
C PHE A 714 -37.33 10.01 -9.11
N MET A 715 -37.94 10.88 -8.33
CA MET A 715 -39.13 10.61 -7.54
C MET A 715 -40.22 11.57 -8.01
N LEU A 716 -41.25 11.02 -8.63
CA LEU A 716 -42.45 11.75 -9.02
C LEU A 716 -43.49 11.64 -7.90
N ILE A 717 -43.99 12.79 -7.46
CA ILE A 717 -45.06 12.90 -6.47
C ILE A 717 -46.33 13.29 -7.22
N LEU A 718 -47.37 12.47 -7.10
CA LEU A 718 -48.71 12.72 -7.64
C LEU A 718 -49.71 12.83 -6.49
N PRO A 719 -49.90 14.03 -5.91
CA PRO A 719 -50.77 14.21 -4.75
C PRO A 719 -52.22 13.81 -5.03
N GLY A 720 -52.75 14.15 -6.21
CA GLY A 720 -54.12 13.83 -6.62
C GLY A 720 -54.39 12.32 -6.77
N GLU A 721 -53.39 11.54 -7.22
CA GLU A 721 -53.50 10.08 -7.38
C GLU A 721 -53.05 9.31 -6.13
N LYS A 722 -52.55 10.00 -5.11
CA LYS A 722 -51.88 9.41 -3.95
C LYS A 722 -50.80 8.42 -4.36
N SER A 723 -49.92 8.82 -5.28
CA SER A 723 -48.87 7.95 -5.83
C SER A 723 -47.48 8.57 -5.68
N PHE A 724 -46.51 7.75 -5.28
CA PHE A 724 -45.08 8.01 -5.33
C PHE A 724 -44.48 7.07 -6.37
N ILE A 725 -43.83 7.64 -7.38
CA ILE A 725 -43.20 6.85 -8.45
C ILE A 725 -41.70 7.12 -8.45
N TYR A 726 -40.91 6.12 -8.07
CA TYR A 726 -39.48 6.12 -8.30
C TYR A 726 -39.22 5.69 -9.75
N TRP A 727 -38.66 6.60 -10.54
CA TRP A 727 -38.23 6.31 -11.90
C TRP A 727 -36.72 6.19 -11.92
N HIS A 728 -36.20 5.07 -12.43
CA HIS A 728 -34.77 4.83 -12.56
C HIS A 728 -34.34 4.74 -14.02
N GLY A 729 -33.38 5.58 -14.38
CA GLY A 729 -32.68 5.45 -15.65
C GLY A 729 -31.97 4.09 -15.79
N THR A 730 -31.93 3.55 -16.99
CA THR A 730 -31.35 2.22 -17.29
C THR A 730 -29.86 2.09 -16.99
N GLN A 731 -29.11 3.18 -16.93
CA GLN A 731 -27.68 3.26 -16.63
C GLN A 731 -27.38 3.68 -15.18
N THR A 732 -28.41 3.86 -14.34
CA THR A 732 -28.24 4.20 -12.92
C THR A 732 -27.67 3.01 -12.13
N SER A 733 -26.70 3.26 -11.24
CA SER A 733 -26.02 2.19 -10.50
C SER A 733 -26.96 1.42 -9.57
N LEU A 734 -26.74 0.10 -9.45
CA LEU A 734 -27.57 -0.77 -8.62
C LEU A 734 -27.53 -0.38 -7.13
N GLU A 735 -26.39 0.13 -6.65
CA GLU A 735 -26.20 0.58 -5.27
C GLU A 735 -27.02 1.84 -4.97
N HIS A 736 -26.99 2.83 -5.86
CA HIS A 736 -27.78 4.04 -5.72
C HIS A 736 -29.29 3.74 -5.72
N ARG A 737 -29.77 2.84 -6.60
CA ARG A 737 -31.16 2.38 -6.61
C ARG A 737 -31.57 1.72 -5.28
N LYS A 738 -30.73 0.81 -4.75
CA LYS A 738 -30.97 0.16 -3.44
C LYS A 738 -31.05 1.16 -2.29
N ASN A 739 -30.16 2.17 -2.30
CA ASN A 739 -30.09 3.18 -1.25
C ASN A 739 -31.32 4.10 -1.27
N ILE A 740 -31.83 4.44 -2.45
CA ILE A 740 -33.08 5.23 -2.60
C ILE A 740 -34.24 4.54 -1.89
N VAL A 741 -34.48 3.27 -2.21
CA VAL A 741 -35.61 2.51 -1.66
C VAL A 741 -35.48 2.36 -0.13
N ALA A 742 -34.26 2.19 0.38
CA ALA A 742 -34.01 2.05 1.82
C ALA A 742 -34.27 3.35 2.62
N VAL A 743 -34.08 4.51 2.01
CA VAL A 743 -34.02 5.80 2.72
C VAL A 743 -35.25 6.65 2.47
N LEU A 744 -35.70 6.72 1.22
CA LEU A 744 -36.80 7.56 0.76
C LEU A 744 -38.10 6.77 0.87
N GLN A 745 -38.68 6.77 2.07
CA GLN A 745 -40.04 6.27 2.29
C GLN A 745 -41.00 7.46 2.32
N PRO A 746 -42.23 7.37 1.76
CA PRO A 746 -43.18 8.49 1.75
C PRO A 746 -43.38 9.10 3.14
N GLU A 747 -43.47 8.25 4.17
CA GLU A 747 -43.62 8.69 5.56
C GLU A 747 -42.45 9.53 6.08
N LYS A 748 -41.24 9.39 5.53
CA LYS A 748 -40.06 10.17 5.94
C LYS A 748 -39.98 11.49 5.18
N VAL A 749 -40.28 11.48 3.88
CA VAL A 749 -40.26 12.67 3.02
C VAL A 749 -41.42 13.62 3.34
N LEU A 750 -42.61 13.09 3.66
CA LEU A 750 -43.86 13.85 3.83
C LEU A 750 -44.11 14.38 5.26
N ARG A 751 -43.22 14.10 6.22
CA ARG A 751 -43.46 14.27 7.67
C ARG A 751 -43.77 15.71 8.13
N LYS A 752 -43.44 16.73 7.33
CA LYS A 752 -43.69 18.14 7.64
C LYS A 752 -45.04 18.66 7.12
N TRP A 753 -45.67 18.00 6.14
CA TRP A 753 -46.78 18.57 5.35
C TRP A 753 -48.18 18.36 5.94
N LYS A 754 -48.31 18.28 7.27
CA LYS A 754 -49.53 18.37 8.13
C LYS A 754 -50.84 17.62 7.70
N HIS A 755 -50.87 16.86 6.62
CA HIS A 755 -52.01 16.07 6.15
C HIS A 755 -51.83 14.57 6.43
N ASN A 756 -52.94 13.83 6.45
CA ASN A 756 -52.92 12.39 6.67
C ASN A 756 -52.58 11.68 5.34
N TRP A 757 -51.29 11.58 5.06
CA TRP A 757 -50.73 10.96 3.84
C TRP A 757 -50.68 9.42 3.90
N ALA A 758 -51.45 8.81 4.82
CA ALA A 758 -51.63 7.37 4.86
C ALA A 758 -52.29 6.88 3.56
N GLY A 759 -51.72 5.83 2.96
CA GLY A 759 -52.26 5.18 1.77
C GLY A 759 -51.73 5.70 0.43
N PHE A 760 -50.55 6.33 0.39
CA PHE A 760 -49.84 6.52 -0.88
C PHE A 760 -49.28 5.19 -1.39
N ASN A 761 -49.50 4.92 -2.67
CA ASN A 761 -48.89 3.78 -3.33
C ASN A 761 -47.48 4.15 -3.77
N VAL A 762 -46.49 3.36 -3.38
CA VAL A 762 -45.11 3.48 -3.86
C VAL A 762 -44.91 2.52 -5.00
N THR A 763 -44.49 3.03 -6.15
CA THR A 763 -44.14 2.24 -7.32
C THR A 763 -42.73 2.58 -7.75
N GLU A 764 -41.98 1.56 -8.17
CA GLU A 764 -40.66 1.70 -8.75
C GLU A 764 -40.76 1.24 -10.20
N ILE A 765 -40.33 2.10 -11.12
CA ILE A 765 -40.36 1.84 -12.56
C ILE A 765 -38.99 2.16 -13.15
N GLU A 766 -38.62 1.38 -14.16
CA GLU A 766 -37.40 1.63 -14.93
C GLU A 766 -37.73 2.38 -16.22
N GLN A 767 -36.73 3.08 -16.74
CA GLN A 767 -36.80 3.71 -18.05
C GLN A 767 -37.23 2.71 -19.14
N GLY A 768 -38.22 3.10 -19.94
CA GLY A 768 -38.83 2.24 -20.96
C GLY A 768 -40.05 1.44 -20.46
N VAL A 769 -40.41 1.56 -19.18
CA VAL A 769 -41.58 0.92 -18.54
C VAL A 769 -42.54 1.96 -17.98
N GLU A 770 -42.50 3.21 -18.48
CA GLU A 770 -43.33 4.30 -17.99
C GLU A 770 -44.83 4.05 -18.21
N THR A 771 -45.64 4.32 -17.19
CA THR A 771 -47.11 4.20 -17.26
C THR A 771 -47.73 5.42 -17.94
N GLU A 772 -48.97 5.31 -18.43
CA GLU A 772 -49.70 6.45 -19.00
C GLU A 772 -49.84 7.60 -18.00
N ALA A 773 -50.05 7.29 -16.71
CA ALA A 773 -50.11 8.28 -15.63
C ALA A 773 -48.78 9.04 -15.48
N PHE A 774 -47.65 8.32 -15.47
CA PHE A 774 -46.32 8.94 -15.43
C PHE A 774 -46.07 9.82 -16.68
N LEU A 775 -46.40 9.31 -17.86
CA LEU A 775 -46.19 10.00 -19.13
C LEU A 775 -47.08 11.24 -19.33
N SER A 776 -48.24 11.27 -18.68
CA SER A 776 -49.16 12.42 -18.63
C SER A 776 -48.67 13.48 -17.65
N ALA A 777 -48.19 13.05 -16.49
CA ALA A 777 -47.62 13.93 -15.46
C ALA A 777 -46.27 14.55 -15.85
N VAL A 778 -45.54 13.88 -16.74
CA VAL A 778 -44.24 14.30 -17.28
C VAL A 778 -44.36 14.38 -18.80
N PRO A 779 -44.99 15.43 -19.37
CA PRO A 779 -45.20 15.59 -20.81
C PRO A 779 -43.89 15.88 -21.57
N GLY A 780 -43.87 15.60 -22.88
CA GLY A 780 -42.74 15.90 -23.76
C GLY A 780 -43.20 16.32 -25.16
N ASP A 781 -42.29 16.84 -26.01
CA ASP A 781 -42.58 17.24 -27.39
C ASP A 781 -43.16 16.04 -28.18
N GLU A 782 -44.35 16.21 -28.79
CA GLU A 782 -45.11 15.16 -29.51
C GLU A 782 -44.34 14.55 -30.69
N ARG A 783 -43.25 15.18 -31.14
CA ARG A 783 -42.31 14.58 -32.10
C ARG A 783 -41.55 13.36 -31.56
N ARG A 784 -41.57 13.12 -30.25
CA ARG A 784 -40.87 12.02 -29.56
C ARG A 784 -41.81 10.85 -29.22
N ASN A 785 -42.65 10.41 -30.15
CA ASN A 785 -43.28 9.11 -29.97
C ASN A 785 -42.21 8.01 -30.08
N PRO A 786 -42.11 7.07 -29.13
CA PRO A 786 -41.24 5.93 -29.32
C PRO A 786 -41.69 5.20 -30.60
N PRO A 787 -40.76 4.73 -31.45
CA PRO A 787 -41.13 3.86 -32.54
C PRO A 787 -41.95 2.68 -31.99
N SER A 788 -42.92 2.22 -32.76
CA SER A 788 -43.87 1.15 -32.38
C SER A 788 -43.20 -0.17 -31.98
N GLU A 789 -41.88 -0.29 -32.16
CA GLU A 789 -41.03 -1.33 -31.61
C GLU A 789 -40.26 -0.79 -30.39
N ARG A 790 -40.52 -1.36 -29.21
CA ARG A 790 -39.87 -1.08 -27.92
C ARG A 790 -38.33 -1.22 -27.99
N LYS A 791 -37.64 -0.23 -28.55
CA LYS A 791 -36.22 0.04 -28.30
C LYS A 791 -36.15 1.11 -27.22
N ILE A 792 -35.49 0.77 -26.12
CA ILE A 792 -35.26 1.63 -24.95
C ILE A 792 -34.77 3.00 -25.45
N ALA A 793 -35.61 4.03 -25.31
CA ALA A 793 -35.24 5.38 -25.72
C ALA A 793 -34.21 5.93 -24.73
N ASP A 794 -32.92 5.99 -25.07
CA ASP A 794 -31.91 6.72 -24.27
C ASP A 794 -32.28 8.22 -24.29
N PHE A 795 -32.57 8.79 -23.11
CA PHE A 795 -32.99 10.18 -22.97
C PHE A 795 -31.81 11.13 -22.67
N SER A 796 -30.56 10.67 -22.84
CA SER A 796 -29.36 11.39 -22.38
C SER A 796 -28.60 12.07 -23.50
N SER A 797 -28.57 13.41 -23.50
CA SER A 797 -27.61 14.17 -24.32
C SER A 797 -26.17 13.78 -23.98
N LYS A 798 -25.28 13.75 -24.97
CA LYS A 798 -23.85 13.38 -24.81
C LYS A 798 -22.95 14.53 -25.24
N LEU A 799 -21.93 14.81 -24.44
CA LEU A 799 -20.88 15.76 -24.78
C LEU A 799 -19.55 15.03 -24.86
N PHE A 800 -18.82 15.21 -25.96
CA PHE A 800 -17.50 14.63 -26.16
C PHE A 800 -16.47 15.74 -26.25
N TYR A 801 -15.39 15.60 -25.50
CA TYR A 801 -14.19 16.41 -25.71
C TYR A 801 -13.32 15.75 -26.77
N LEU A 802 -13.01 16.50 -27.83
CA LEU A 802 -12.23 16.02 -28.97
C LEU A 802 -10.79 16.50 -28.81
N ASN A 803 -9.84 15.57 -28.60
CA ASN A 803 -8.43 15.90 -28.48
C ASN A 803 -7.55 15.08 -29.45
N SER A 804 -6.43 15.69 -29.88
CA SER A 804 -5.42 15.06 -30.74
C SER A 804 -4.14 14.89 -29.96
N ILE A 805 -3.71 13.64 -29.69
CA ILE A 805 -2.48 13.38 -28.94
C ILE A 805 -1.32 13.03 -29.90
N THR A 806 -1.61 12.59 -31.13
CA THR A 806 -0.59 12.15 -32.12
C THR A 806 -1.05 12.25 -33.60
N GLY A 807 -2.13 12.98 -33.89
CA GLY A 807 -2.75 13.02 -35.23
C GLY A 807 -3.88 12.01 -35.43
N THR A 808 -4.25 11.25 -34.39
CA THR A 808 -5.53 10.51 -34.30
C THR A 808 -6.38 11.15 -33.22
N PHE A 809 -7.63 11.50 -33.53
CA PHE A 809 -8.54 12.11 -32.56
C PHE A 809 -9.17 11.06 -31.65
N LEU A 810 -9.19 11.36 -30.35
CA LEU A 810 -9.96 10.62 -29.36
C LEU A 810 -11.18 11.47 -28.95
N ALA A 811 -12.38 10.92 -29.12
CA ALA A 811 -13.59 11.47 -28.54
C ALA A 811 -13.77 10.86 -27.15
N THR A 812 -13.54 11.66 -26.12
CA THR A 812 -13.76 11.24 -24.72
C THR A 812 -15.08 11.80 -24.26
N GLU A 813 -16.03 10.94 -23.88
CA GLU A 813 -17.31 11.38 -23.31
C GLU A 813 -17.06 12.12 -21.98
N VAL A 814 -17.67 13.27 -21.81
CA VAL A 814 -17.64 14.03 -20.55
C VAL A 814 -18.65 13.38 -19.60
N GLU A 815 -18.14 12.66 -18.59
CA GLU A 815 -18.97 11.90 -17.66
C GLU A 815 -19.67 12.78 -16.60
N TYR A 816 -20.92 12.44 -16.28
CA TYR A 816 -21.67 13.03 -15.18
C TYR A 816 -21.27 12.42 -13.83
N SER A 817 -20.98 13.28 -12.83
CA SER A 817 -20.76 12.86 -11.44
C SER A 817 -21.98 13.16 -10.56
N LEU A 818 -22.53 12.12 -9.93
CA LEU A 818 -23.62 12.23 -8.95
C LEU A 818 -23.23 13.10 -7.73
N ARG A 819 -21.93 13.34 -7.51
CA ARG A 819 -21.36 14.13 -6.41
C ARG A 819 -20.94 15.57 -6.81
N SER A 820 -21.32 16.07 -7.98
CA SER A 820 -20.95 17.44 -8.42
C SER A 820 -21.54 18.55 -7.53
N ALA A 821 -20.76 19.58 -7.18
CA ALA A 821 -21.24 20.72 -6.38
C ALA A 821 -22.25 21.62 -7.13
N ASN A 822 -22.33 21.52 -8.45
CA ASN A 822 -23.27 22.29 -9.26
C ASN A 822 -24.52 21.46 -9.56
N VAL A 823 -25.71 22.03 -9.28
CA VAL A 823 -27.03 21.39 -9.47
C VAL A 823 -27.39 21.30 -10.94
N ALA A 824 -26.61 20.64 -11.78
CA ALA A 824 -26.97 20.49 -13.20
C ALA A 824 -27.81 19.21 -13.37
N PRO A 825 -29.11 19.29 -13.71
CA PRO A 825 -29.87 18.13 -14.20
C PRO A 825 -29.41 17.67 -15.61
N PHE A 826 -28.22 18.10 -16.04
CA PHE A 826 -27.65 17.89 -17.36
C PHE A 826 -26.15 17.54 -17.20
N PRO A 827 -25.57 16.76 -18.14
CA PRO A 827 -24.32 16.06 -17.87
C PRO A 827 -23.07 16.95 -17.86
N PHE A 828 -23.19 18.25 -18.14
CA PHE A 828 -22.07 19.17 -18.29
C PHE A 828 -22.46 20.64 -18.07
N LEU A 829 -21.50 21.44 -17.58
CA LEU A 829 -21.67 22.87 -17.28
C LEU A 829 -21.18 23.72 -18.45
N GLN A 830 -21.72 24.95 -18.58
CA GLN A 830 -21.16 25.95 -19.50
C GLN A 830 -19.65 26.15 -19.28
N SER A 831 -19.19 26.05 -18.02
CA SER A 831 -17.77 26.11 -17.67
C SER A 831 -16.94 25.02 -18.35
N HIS A 832 -17.46 23.82 -18.60
CA HIS A 832 -16.70 22.77 -19.30
C HIS A 832 -16.25 23.23 -20.70
N LEU A 833 -17.06 24.06 -21.38
CA LEU A 833 -16.70 24.64 -22.67
C LEU A 833 -15.72 25.82 -22.50
N TYR A 834 -16.02 26.71 -21.56
CA TYR A 834 -15.35 28.01 -21.43
C TYR A 834 -14.08 28.04 -20.57
N THR A 835 -13.83 27.02 -19.73
CA THR A 835 -12.59 26.87 -18.96
C THR A 835 -11.59 25.95 -19.64
N ALA A 836 -12.00 25.20 -20.66
CA ALA A 836 -11.09 24.40 -21.47
C ALA A 836 -10.07 25.30 -22.18
N LEU A 837 -8.83 24.78 -22.32
CA LEU A 837 -7.76 25.45 -23.04
C LEU A 837 -8.21 25.73 -24.48
N GLN A 838 -8.26 27.01 -24.86
CA GLN A 838 -8.67 27.40 -26.20
C GLN A 838 -7.49 27.24 -27.18
N PRO A 839 -7.74 26.69 -28.37
CA PRO A 839 -9.05 26.39 -28.95
C PRO A 839 -9.51 24.99 -28.51
N ALA A 840 -10.75 24.88 -28.04
CA ALA A 840 -11.33 23.60 -27.63
C ALA A 840 -12.41 23.15 -28.60
N LEU A 841 -12.43 21.85 -28.91
CA LEU A 841 -13.38 21.22 -29.82
C LEU A 841 -14.26 20.26 -29.03
N PHE A 842 -15.57 20.53 -29.03
CA PHE A 842 -16.57 19.70 -28.35
C PHE A 842 -17.67 19.28 -29.31
N LEU A 843 -18.08 18.01 -29.23
CA LEU A 843 -19.23 17.47 -29.95
C LEU A 843 -20.39 17.25 -28.98
N LEU A 844 -21.50 17.94 -29.18
CA LEU A 844 -22.73 17.76 -28.41
C LEU A 844 -23.76 17.04 -29.27
N ASP A 845 -24.24 15.91 -28.79
CA ASP A 845 -25.37 15.15 -29.33
C ASP A 845 -26.56 15.31 -28.38
N ASN A 846 -27.60 16.01 -28.81
CA ASN A 846 -28.85 16.15 -28.05
C ASN A 846 -29.99 15.30 -28.65
N HIS A 847 -29.64 14.29 -29.46
CA HIS A 847 -30.50 13.42 -30.27
C HIS A 847 -31.14 14.04 -31.51
N THR A 848 -31.56 15.31 -31.48
CA THR A 848 -32.21 15.97 -32.64
C THR A 848 -31.19 16.66 -33.54
N ASP A 849 -30.14 17.19 -32.93
CA ASP A 849 -29.12 17.99 -33.56
C ASP A 849 -27.75 17.58 -33.03
N ILE A 850 -26.76 17.64 -33.90
CA ILE A 850 -25.36 17.44 -33.52
C ILE A 850 -24.67 18.78 -33.68
N TRP A 851 -24.04 19.25 -32.60
CA TRP A 851 -23.38 20.54 -32.57
C TRP A 851 -21.88 20.35 -32.38
N LEU A 852 -21.08 20.92 -33.27
CA LEU A 852 -19.64 21.02 -33.13
C LEU A 852 -19.30 22.43 -32.61
N TRP A 853 -18.98 22.53 -31.31
CA TRP A 853 -18.56 23.76 -30.68
C TRP A 853 -17.04 23.96 -30.85
N ARG A 854 -16.64 25.10 -31.41
CA ARG A 854 -15.30 25.35 -31.97
C ARG A 854 -14.45 26.32 -31.14
N GLY A 855 -14.87 26.66 -29.93
CA GLY A 855 -14.18 27.68 -29.14
C GLY A 855 -14.27 29.07 -29.74
N GLN A 856 -13.30 29.93 -29.40
CA GLN A 856 -13.30 31.35 -29.76
C GLN A 856 -12.84 31.58 -31.22
N LYS A 857 -13.65 32.33 -31.99
CA LYS A 857 -13.51 32.58 -33.44
C LYS A 857 -12.21 33.28 -33.87
N ASN A 858 -11.56 34.02 -32.97
CA ASN A 858 -10.43 34.92 -33.30
C ASN A 858 -9.10 34.56 -32.62
N VAL A 859 -9.00 33.43 -31.92
CA VAL A 859 -7.85 33.20 -31.02
C VAL A 859 -6.62 32.67 -31.76
N ILE A 860 -6.74 31.95 -32.88
CA ILE A 860 -5.57 31.28 -33.48
C ILE A 860 -5.62 31.22 -35.01
N ASN A 861 -4.48 31.59 -35.63
CA ASN A 861 -4.12 31.33 -37.02
C ASN A 861 -2.85 30.45 -37.04
N ASP A 862 -2.99 29.21 -36.56
CA ASP A 862 -1.91 28.20 -36.42
C ASP A 862 -2.26 26.97 -37.29
N ALA A 863 -1.25 26.38 -37.91
CA ALA A 863 -1.37 25.21 -38.75
C ALA A 863 -1.88 23.99 -37.97
N ASP A 864 -1.51 23.87 -36.68
CA ASP A 864 -1.94 22.77 -35.84
C ASP A 864 -3.44 22.83 -35.52
N TYR A 865 -3.97 24.01 -35.19
CA TYR A 865 -5.42 24.20 -34.99
C TYR A 865 -6.23 23.92 -36.26
N THR A 866 -5.72 24.34 -37.42
CA THR A 866 -6.39 24.10 -38.70
C THR A 866 -6.50 22.61 -39.03
N ARG A 867 -5.43 21.85 -38.80
CA ARG A 867 -5.41 20.39 -38.95
C ARG A 867 -6.36 19.71 -37.96
N ASP A 868 -6.33 20.15 -36.71
CA ASP A 868 -7.12 19.58 -35.63
C ASP A 868 -8.63 19.80 -35.84
N LEU A 869 -9.00 20.99 -36.32
CA LEU A 869 -10.36 21.33 -36.73
C LEU A 869 -10.86 20.44 -37.90
N ALA A 870 -10.09 20.32 -38.98
CA ALA A 870 -10.49 19.51 -40.14
C ALA A 870 -10.74 18.04 -39.76
N SER A 871 -9.93 17.51 -38.83
CA SER A 871 -10.07 16.14 -38.32
C SER A 871 -11.30 15.98 -37.42
N ALA A 872 -11.61 16.98 -36.60
CA ALA A 872 -12.82 16.98 -35.77
C ALA A 872 -14.10 17.09 -36.61
N GLU A 873 -14.07 17.86 -37.70
CA GLU A 873 -15.17 17.94 -38.68
C GLU A 873 -15.41 16.57 -39.34
N GLU A 874 -14.34 15.87 -39.78
CA GLU A 874 -14.44 14.51 -40.33
C GLU A 874 -15.05 13.52 -39.33
N LEU A 875 -14.67 13.59 -38.06
CA LEU A 875 -15.22 12.73 -37.00
C LEU A 875 -16.70 13.01 -36.74
N ALA A 876 -17.08 14.29 -36.69
CA ALA A 876 -18.46 14.71 -36.50
C ALA A 876 -19.36 14.27 -37.68
N GLU A 877 -18.89 14.39 -38.91
CA GLU A 877 -19.61 13.92 -40.10
C GLU A 877 -19.82 12.40 -40.10
N LYS A 878 -18.80 11.63 -39.70
CA LYS A 878 -18.94 10.17 -39.51
C LYS A 878 -19.98 9.85 -38.44
N TYR A 879 -19.96 10.56 -37.32
CA TYR A 879 -20.92 10.36 -36.23
C TYR A 879 -22.36 10.66 -36.66
N VAL A 880 -22.58 11.77 -37.38
CA VAL A 880 -23.88 12.14 -37.96
C VAL A 880 -24.36 11.06 -38.93
N THR A 881 -23.48 10.59 -39.83
CA THR A 881 -23.81 9.53 -40.80
C THR A 881 -24.24 8.24 -40.12
N LEU A 882 -23.54 7.81 -39.06
CA LEU A 882 -23.92 6.65 -38.26
C LEU A 882 -25.27 6.88 -37.56
N LYS A 883 -25.53 8.08 -37.05
CA LYS A 883 -26.81 8.42 -36.41
C LYS A 883 -27.98 8.35 -37.39
N HIS A 884 -27.86 8.90 -38.59
CA HIS A 884 -28.88 8.76 -39.65
C HIS A 884 -29.20 7.29 -40.01
N GLN A 885 -28.25 6.37 -39.84
CA GLN A 885 -28.51 4.94 -40.06
C GLN A 885 -29.32 4.31 -38.91
N THR A 886 -29.34 4.94 -37.73
CA THR A 886 -29.98 4.42 -36.52
C THR A 886 -31.33 5.06 -36.19
N ILE A 887 -31.62 6.24 -36.74
CA ILE A 887 -32.89 6.97 -36.55
C ILE A 887 -33.41 7.44 -37.91
N ASP A 888 -34.73 7.36 -38.12
CA ASP A 888 -35.38 7.65 -39.42
C ASP A 888 -35.44 9.16 -39.76
N GLU A 889 -34.95 10.04 -38.89
CA GLU A 889 -35.02 11.50 -39.05
C GLU A 889 -33.69 12.10 -39.52
N LYS A 890 -33.78 13.18 -40.32
CA LYS A 890 -32.58 13.91 -40.77
C LYS A 890 -31.96 14.72 -39.62
N VAL A 891 -30.81 14.27 -39.12
CA VAL A 891 -29.94 15.02 -38.19
C VAL A 891 -28.97 15.95 -38.94
N ALA A 892 -28.89 17.22 -38.55
CA ALA A 892 -27.91 18.17 -39.10
C ALA A 892 -26.69 18.33 -38.17
N LEU A 893 -25.51 18.56 -38.77
CA LEU A 893 -24.32 19.03 -38.07
C LEU A 893 -24.29 20.55 -38.09
N HIS A 894 -24.31 21.16 -36.91
CA HIS A 894 -24.28 22.61 -36.75
C HIS A 894 -22.92 23.05 -36.16
N HIS A 895 -22.29 24.06 -36.77
CA HIS A 895 -21.06 24.62 -36.25
C HIS A 895 -21.37 25.81 -35.36
N VAL A 896 -20.78 25.82 -34.15
CA VAL A 896 -21.05 26.83 -33.14
C VAL A 896 -19.74 27.40 -32.63
N PHE A 897 -19.70 28.73 -32.43
CA PHE A 897 -18.55 29.41 -31.83
C PHE A 897 -18.92 29.97 -30.46
N ALA A 898 -17.89 30.14 -29.61
CA ALA A 898 -18.03 30.80 -28.33
C ALA A 898 -18.59 32.22 -28.49
N GLY A 899 -19.72 32.51 -27.86
CA GLY A 899 -20.43 33.79 -27.92
C GLY A 899 -21.46 33.88 -29.05
N GLU A 900 -21.54 32.90 -29.94
CA GLU A 900 -22.51 32.82 -31.05
C GLU A 900 -23.44 31.58 -30.89
N GLU A 901 -23.59 31.05 -29.67
CA GLU A 901 -24.40 29.85 -29.43
C GLU A 901 -25.91 30.08 -29.67
N PRO A 902 -26.58 29.25 -30.46
CA PRO A 902 -28.03 29.34 -30.66
C PRO A 902 -28.80 28.81 -29.44
N ILE A 903 -30.05 29.23 -29.27
CA ILE A 903 -30.90 28.83 -28.13
C ILE A 903 -31.04 27.30 -28.01
N GLY A 904 -31.12 26.58 -29.13
CA GLY A 904 -31.19 25.12 -29.14
C GLY A 904 -29.94 24.44 -28.56
N PHE A 905 -28.76 25.04 -28.75
CA PHE A 905 -27.52 24.60 -28.12
C PHE A 905 -27.51 24.93 -26.64
N LYS A 906 -27.86 26.18 -26.29
CA LYS A 906 -27.90 26.66 -24.89
C LYS A 906 -28.83 25.81 -24.03
N ASN A 907 -29.95 25.36 -24.56
CA ASN A 907 -30.92 24.50 -23.85
C ASN A 907 -30.37 23.14 -23.43
N ALA A 908 -29.24 22.69 -23.99
CA ALA A 908 -28.56 21.47 -23.52
C ALA A 908 -27.77 21.70 -22.21
N PHE A 909 -27.65 22.95 -21.77
CA PHE A 909 -26.92 23.36 -20.57
C PHE A 909 -27.88 24.11 -19.61
N PRO A 910 -28.05 23.66 -18.36
CA PRO A 910 -29.06 24.15 -17.42
C PRO A 910 -28.82 25.57 -16.95
N PHE A 911 -27.56 25.97 -16.89
CA PHE A 911 -27.11 27.25 -16.35
C PHE A 911 -26.33 28.01 -17.40
N TRP A 912 -26.91 28.10 -18.59
CA TRP A 912 -26.32 28.94 -19.62
C TRP A 912 -26.46 30.40 -19.20
N HIS A 913 -25.35 31.02 -18.81
CA HIS A 913 -25.31 32.45 -18.55
C HIS A 913 -24.92 33.17 -19.85
N ASP A 914 -25.84 33.99 -20.36
CA ASP A 914 -25.50 34.97 -21.40
C ASP A 914 -24.48 35.95 -20.80
N LYS A 915 -23.33 36.08 -21.47
CA LYS A 915 -22.29 37.05 -21.10
C LYS A 915 -22.58 38.42 -21.69
#